data_AF-A0A6B3M2X0-F1
#
_entry.id   AF-A0A6B3M2X0-F1
#
_cell.length_a   1.000
_cell.length_b   1.000
_cell.length_c   1.000
_cell.angle_alpha   90.00
_cell.angle_beta   90.00
_cell.angle_gamma   90.00
#
_symmetry.space_group_name_H-M   'P 1'
#
loop_
_entity.id
_entity.type
_entity.pdbx_description
1 polymer ?
#
loop_
_entity_poly.entity_id
_entity_poly.type
_entity_poly.pdbx_seq_one_letter_code
_entity_poly.pdbx_strand_id
1 'polypeptide(L)'
;MSQIKEIVRTTCPRDCYDACGIVVLKRQGEIVRVKGDPEHPVSRGTLCGKCAIAYNGAWRDRTKRLTQPLKRIGAKGKGQFAPISWEEALELIAVKLKTILDRNKSDYPPHTAKGNPILHTHYTGTCSLIAGAFPLRFFNRIGATEVDPDTVCNKAGHAALEMIFGDSINGFDPRTAKDAACILVWGANPSACAPHAHKHWLRQAPGKVIVIDPIRHPTAAQADLHLQPFPGSDGALAFALLHVIQRQGLINEQFLANYTLGWEEILPLLPQCTPEWGEAVTGVRANLIEKAAKIYASGPSLLWLGQGLQRQLTGGNVFRACSLLPIFTGNIGKPGAGFLYLNGTENRGIDSDYIAAPHLNQGESASISHMDFAQRLEDSVNSQVLFCWNNNIVASSPEQKRLRKVLAREDLFTVSVELFATDTTDYADIVLPAASFLEFDDLVISYFNYSISAQVKATEPPGEALPNQEIFRRLAAKMGFTEPELFESDGVMITNLLKQTGTVLNFANLSKIGTVNHTAEPVIQFAQLKFPTPSGKIEIVGEHFEKAGLSRAPQPFADARPTNGKLRVLSPASPWVMNSSYGNDAKIGKRLGEAEVLLNPQEAQLKGLEIGNTVILSNDTGELTLKVALSEDVPCGVALVYKGRWPKLDPNCANVNVLNPGKKTDLAESSCVHSVEVEITPINTITSRTKPSARNNILKTALCLRHVAFEDLGSFEPILKSYGYQVTYLEVGTNNLRAIDPLETDLLVVLGGPIGVYEVNSYPFLIDEVALLEKRLAADLPTLGLCLGSQLMAKALGAKVYPSGRKEIGWSPLILTEAGKQSPIAELAPELTPVLHWHGDTFDLPKGAIHLAASSEFQQQAFAWGKNCLGLQFHAEVTRQGLENWFIGHTAEINSTPNLSVTKLRADTQTWGATLEKQGAVFFKRWLESIEEGTPDEKTSLL
;
A
#
# COMPACT_ATOMS: atom_id res chain seq x y z
N MET A 1 26.55 -36.93 -20.97
CA MET A 1 25.78 -36.05 -21.89
C MET A 1 25.11 -36.80 -23.05
N SER A 2 25.18 -38.14 -23.12
CA SER A 2 24.33 -38.99 -23.97
C SER A 2 23.01 -39.31 -23.23
N GLN A 3 21.79 -39.12 -23.72
CA GLN A 3 21.25 -38.44 -24.89
C GLN A 3 20.07 -37.59 -24.38
N ILE A 4 20.11 -36.27 -24.56
CA ILE A 4 18.90 -35.44 -24.52
C ILE A 4 18.12 -35.83 -25.77
N LYS A 5 16.86 -36.30 -25.64
CA LYS A 5 16.11 -36.86 -26.77
C LYS A 5 14.98 -35.97 -27.26
N GLU A 6 14.55 -34.99 -26.47
CA GLU A 6 13.45 -34.12 -26.82
C GLU A 6 13.72 -32.69 -26.31
N ILE A 7 13.47 -31.71 -27.17
CA ILE A 7 13.63 -30.29 -26.93
C ILE A 7 12.28 -29.63 -27.23
N VAL A 8 11.72 -28.92 -26.24
CA VAL A 8 10.49 -28.13 -26.41
C VAL A 8 10.87 -26.66 -26.30
N ARG A 9 10.53 -25.86 -27.32
CA ARG A 9 10.61 -24.40 -27.27
C ARG A 9 9.31 -23.85 -26.71
N THR A 10 9.41 -22.95 -25.75
CA THR A 10 8.27 -22.31 -25.09
C THR A 10 8.68 -20.90 -24.65
N THR A 11 7.79 -20.14 -24.01
CA THR A 11 8.03 -18.73 -23.67
C THR A 11 7.70 -18.47 -22.20
N CYS A 12 8.45 -17.57 -21.57
CA CYS A 12 8.23 -17.14 -20.20
C CYS A 12 7.07 -16.13 -20.09
N PRO A 13 5.93 -16.45 -19.45
CA PRO A 13 4.78 -15.55 -19.35
C PRO A 13 4.80 -14.73 -18.06
N ARG A 14 5.97 -14.26 -17.61
CA ARG A 14 6.09 -13.52 -16.34
C ARG A 14 5.93 -12.04 -16.56
N ASP A 15 5.54 -11.36 -15.50
CA ASP A 15 5.45 -9.90 -15.41
C ASP A 15 6.81 -9.21 -15.59
N CYS A 16 7.29 -9.17 -16.83
CA CYS A 16 8.57 -8.60 -17.23
C CYS A 16 8.51 -8.18 -18.70
N TYR A 17 9.22 -7.10 -19.04
CA TYR A 17 9.31 -6.53 -20.39
C TYR A 17 9.78 -7.53 -21.47
N ASP A 18 10.55 -8.55 -21.09
CA ASP A 18 11.36 -9.31 -22.04
C ASP A 18 10.63 -10.47 -22.74
N ALA A 19 9.62 -11.08 -22.11
CA ALA A 19 8.97 -12.33 -22.58
C ALA A 19 9.98 -13.40 -23.07
N CYS A 20 10.97 -13.77 -22.24
CA CYS A 20 12.11 -14.60 -22.66
C CYS A 20 11.71 -15.93 -23.30
N GLY A 21 12.32 -16.26 -24.45
CA GLY A 21 12.28 -17.61 -25.02
C GLY A 21 12.98 -18.65 -24.13
N ILE A 22 12.38 -19.84 -24.04
CA ILE A 22 12.80 -20.96 -23.19
C ILE A 22 12.98 -22.22 -24.03
N VAL A 23 14.02 -22.99 -23.70
CA VAL A 23 14.21 -24.36 -24.14
C VAL A 23 14.10 -25.31 -22.95
N VAL A 24 13.14 -26.24 -23.03
CA VAL A 24 12.93 -27.32 -22.07
C VAL A 24 13.57 -28.59 -22.62
N LEU A 25 14.53 -29.13 -21.87
CA LEU A 25 15.27 -30.33 -22.22
C LEU A 25 14.64 -31.53 -21.51
N LYS A 26 14.18 -32.52 -22.26
CA LYS A 26 13.50 -33.71 -21.73
C LYS A 26 14.30 -34.99 -21.96
N ARG A 27 14.10 -35.94 -21.04
CA ARG A 27 14.63 -37.31 -21.14
C ARG A 27 13.57 -38.28 -20.63
N GLN A 28 13.15 -39.20 -21.50
CA GLN A 28 12.08 -40.18 -21.20
C GLN A 28 10.79 -39.48 -20.71
N GLY A 29 10.38 -38.41 -21.41
CA GLY A 29 9.17 -37.65 -21.06
C GLY A 29 9.33 -36.66 -19.90
N GLU A 30 10.34 -36.83 -19.04
CA GLU A 30 10.56 -35.97 -17.87
C GLU A 30 11.46 -34.76 -18.18
N ILE A 31 11.14 -33.61 -17.57
CA ILE A 31 11.94 -32.39 -17.69
C ILE A 31 13.25 -32.56 -16.92
N VAL A 32 14.38 -32.48 -17.63
CA VAL A 32 15.72 -32.51 -17.04
C VAL A 32 16.19 -31.10 -16.69
N ARG A 33 15.94 -30.12 -17.56
CA ARG A 33 16.42 -28.75 -17.38
C ARG A 33 15.61 -27.74 -18.20
N VAL A 34 15.43 -26.56 -17.65
CA VAL A 34 14.87 -25.38 -18.32
C VAL A 34 15.98 -24.37 -18.53
N LYS A 35 16.17 -23.89 -19.76
CA LYS A 35 17.20 -22.90 -20.15
C LYS A 35 16.58 -21.81 -21.02
N GLY A 36 17.29 -20.70 -21.23
CA GLY A 36 16.90 -19.72 -22.25
C GLY A 36 17.13 -20.28 -23.65
N ASP A 37 16.29 -19.88 -24.61
CA ASP A 37 16.43 -20.24 -26.02
C ASP A 37 17.51 -19.37 -26.68
N PRO A 38 18.62 -19.95 -27.19
CA PRO A 38 19.67 -19.21 -27.89
C PRO A 38 19.17 -18.40 -29.09
N GLU A 39 18.12 -18.89 -29.77
CA GLU A 39 17.58 -18.28 -30.98
C GLU A 39 16.57 -17.15 -30.69
N HIS A 40 16.21 -16.93 -29.43
CA HIS A 40 15.27 -15.87 -29.07
C HIS A 40 15.89 -14.48 -29.30
N PRO A 41 15.24 -13.58 -30.05
CA PRO A 41 15.86 -12.36 -30.59
C PRO A 41 16.33 -11.38 -29.50
N VAL A 42 15.65 -11.36 -28.35
CA VAL A 42 15.92 -10.42 -27.26
C VAL A 42 16.81 -11.05 -26.19
N SER A 43 16.38 -12.18 -25.62
CA SER A 43 17.06 -12.85 -24.50
C SER A 43 18.30 -13.68 -24.87
N ARG A 44 18.46 -14.07 -26.14
CA ARG A 44 19.68 -14.71 -26.71
C ARG A 44 20.27 -15.82 -25.83
N GLY A 45 19.44 -16.77 -25.40
CA GLY A 45 19.85 -17.93 -24.61
C GLY A 45 19.95 -17.72 -23.10
N THR A 46 19.63 -16.54 -22.59
CA THR A 46 19.72 -16.24 -21.16
C THR A 46 18.34 -16.11 -20.51
N LEU A 47 18.24 -16.54 -19.25
CA LEU A 47 17.11 -16.26 -18.37
C LEU A 47 17.62 -15.40 -17.21
N CYS A 48 16.73 -14.60 -16.61
CA CYS A 48 17.08 -13.89 -15.39
C CYS A 48 17.34 -14.89 -14.24
N GLY A 49 18.19 -14.48 -13.27
CA GLY A 49 18.67 -15.39 -12.21
C GLY A 49 17.54 -16.04 -11.42
N LYS A 50 16.50 -15.27 -11.05
CA LYS A 50 15.32 -15.75 -10.33
C LYS A 50 14.54 -16.83 -11.09
N CYS A 51 14.23 -16.61 -12.36
CA CYS A 51 13.54 -17.60 -13.20
C CYS A 51 14.41 -18.84 -13.44
N ALA A 52 15.71 -18.66 -13.71
CA ALA A 52 16.62 -19.77 -13.93
C ALA A 52 16.71 -20.71 -12.72
N ILE A 53 16.70 -20.15 -11.50
CA ILE A 53 16.67 -20.92 -10.26
C ILE A 53 15.30 -21.57 -10.08
N ALA A 54 14.21 -20.79 -10.05
CA ALA A 54 12.87 -21.29 -9.72
C ALA A 54 12.38 -22.36 -10.72
N TYR A 55 12.57 -22.15 -12.02
CA TYR A 55 12.16 -23.10 -13.07
C TYR A 55 12.97 -24.40 -13.03
N ASN A 56 14.13 -24.43 -12.36
CA ASN A 56 14.91 -25.64 -12.12
C ASN A 56 14.87 -26.10 -10.66
N GLY A 57 14.01 -25.48 -9.84
CA GLY A 57 13.78 -25.79 -8.44
C GLY A 57 12.30 -26.02 -8.20
N ALA A 58 11.67 -25.15 -7.40
CA ALA A 58 10.30 -25.35 -6.92
C ALA A 58 9.25 -25.55 -8.02
N TRP A 59 9.44 -25.01 -9.23
CA TRP A 59 8.45 -25.12 -10.32
C TRP A 59 8.27 -26.53 -10.88
N ARG A 60 9.32 -27.34 -10.81
CA ARG A 60 9.33 -28.74 -11.26
C ARG A 60 9.17 -29.74 -10.12
N ASP A 61 9.23 -29.25 -8.89
CA ASP A 61 9.16 -30.08 -7.71
C ASP A 61 7.70 -30.43 -7.39
N ARG A 62 7.31 -31.67 -7.75
CA ARG A 62 5.93 -32.15 -7.55
C ARG A 62 5.51 -32.16 -6.08
N THR A 63 6.44 -32.25 -5.13
CA THR A 63 6.09 -32.23 -3.69
C THR A 63 5.79 -30.83 -3.16
N LYS A 64 6.10 -29.78 -3.94
CA LYS A 64 5.77 -28.39 -3.59
C LYS A 64 4.50 -27.90 -4.25
N ARG A 65 4.06 -28.54 -5.34
CA ARG A 65 2.89 -28.14 -6.13
C ARG A 65 1.61 -28.54 -5.43
N LEU A 66 0.57 -27.73 -5.61
CA LEU A 66 -0.81 -28.15 -5.37
C LEU A 66 -1.21 -29.14 -6.48
N THR A 67 -1.70 -30.32 -6.09
CA THR A 67 -1.99 -31.42 -7.04
C THR A 67 -3.43 -31.91 -7.00
N GLN A 68 -4.25 -31.46 -6.06
CA GLN A 68 -5.68 -31.79 -5.96
C GLN A 68 -6.41 -30.64 -5.28
N PRO A 69 -7.73 -30.48 -5.52
CA PRO A 69 -8.54 -29.50 -4.80
C PRO A 69 -8.50 -29.73 -3.28
N LEU A 70 -8.51 -28.63 -2.54
CA LEU A 70 -8.43 -28.64 -1.08
C LEU A 70 -9.59 -27.84 -0.48
N LYS A 71 -10.15 -28.35 0.62
CA LYS A 71 -11.20 -27.69 1.42
C LYS A 71 -10.66 -27.37 2.81
N ARG A 72 -10.93 -26.16 3.26
CA ARG A 72 -10.53 -25.70 4.60
C ARG A 72 -11.21 -26.55 5.69
N ILE A 73 -10.42 -26.96 6.69
CA ILE A 73 -10.91 -27.71 7.88
C ILE A 73 -10.57 -27.03 9.21
N GLY A 74 -9.89 -25.88 9.18
CA GLY A 74 -9.52 -25.10 10.35
C GLY A 74 -9.84 -23.62 10.19
N ALA A 75 -9.40 -22.80 11.15
CA ALA A 75 -9.58 -21.35 11.09
C ALA A 75 -8.85 -20.74 9.88
N LYS A 76 -9.44 -19.71 9.26
CA LYS A 76 -8.78 -18.95 8.19
C LYS A 76 -7.46 -18.34 8.66
N GLY A 77 -6.48 -18.35 7.78
CA GLY A 77 -5.10 -17.92 8.06
C GLY A 77 -4.22 -19.01 8.69
N LYS A 78 -4.74 -20.21 8.98
CA LYS A 78 -3.95 -21.33 9.52
C LYS A 78 -3.45 -22.32 8.45
N GLY A 79 -3.94 -22.22 7.21
CA GLY A 79 -3.51 -23.10 6.13
C GLY A 79 -3.85 -24.58 6.33
N GLN A 80 -4.94 -24.88 7.06
CA GLN A 80 -5.35 -26.25 7.38
C GLN A 80 -6.44 -26.76 6.44
N PHE A 81 -6.10 -27.78 5.65
CA PHE A 81 -6.91 -28.29 4.56
C PHE A 81 -7.04 -29.82 4.57
N ALA A 82 -8.16 -30.30 4.04
CA ALA A 82 -8.34 -31.69 3.61
C ALA A 82 -8.53 -31.74 2.09
N PRO A 83 -8.00 -32.77 1.41
CA PRO A 83 -8.24 -32.95 -0.02
C PRO A 83 -9.69 -33.31 -0.30
N ILE A 84 -10.23 -32.79 -1.39
CA ILE A 84 -11.56 -33.09 -1.91
C ILE A 84 -11.49 -33.32 -3.42
N SER A 85 -12.51 -33.97 -3.99
CA SER A 85 -12.58 -34.17 -5.44
C SER A 85 -12.89 -32.85 -6.19
N TRP A 86 -12.53 -32.77 -7.47
CA TRP A 86 -12.97 -31.68 -8.34
C TRP A 86 -14.49 -31.51 -8.38
N GLU A 87 -15.22 -32.63 -8.42
CA GLU A 87 -16.68 -32.61 -8.47
C GLU A 87 -17.27 -31.96 -7.21
N GLU A 88 -16.77 -32.35 -6.03
CA GLU A 88 -17.17 -31.74 -4.76
C GLU A 88 -16.79 -30.25 -4.70
N ALA A 89 -15.56 -29.90 -5.10
CA ALA A 89 -15.09 -28.51 -5.07
C ALA A 89 -15.95 -27.60 -5.94
N LEU A 90 -16.23 -28.01 -7.19
CA LEU A 90 -17.05 -27.26 -8.12
C LEU A 90 -18.51 -27.19 -7.68
N GLU A 91 -19.07 -28.26 -7.10
CA GLU A 91 -20.43 -28.24 -6.53
C GLU A 91 -20.55 -27.22 -5.39
N LEU A 92 -19.62 -27.24 -4.42
CA LEU A 92 -19.62 -26.31 -3.30
C LEU A 92 -19.56 -24.84 -3.77
N ILE A 93 -18.69 -24.55 -4.74
CA ILE A 93 -18.57 -23.23 -5.33
C ILE A 93 -19.87 -22.85 -6.07
N ALA A 94 -20.38 -23.73 -6.93
CA ALA A 94 -21.57 -23.47 -7.74
C ALA A 94 -22.82 -23.25 -6.88
N VAL A 95 -23.02 -24.04 -5.82
CA VAL A 95 -24.13 -23.85 -4.86
C VAL A 95 -24.05 -22.48 -4.20
N LYS A 96 -22.86 -22.06 -3.75
CA LYS A 96 -22.67 -20.74 -3.12
C LYS A 96 -23.00 -19.61 -4.10
N LEU A 97 -22.49 -19.69 -5.33
CA LEU A 97 -22.75 -18.70 -6.37
C LEU A 97 -24.23 -18.64 -6.77
N LYS A 98 -24.87 -19.78 -7.06
CA LYS A 98 -26.31 -19.85 -7.39
C LYS A 98 -27.18 -19.27 -6.28
N THR A 99 -26.87 -19.61 -5.02
CA THR A 99 -27.61 -19.08 -3.86
C THR A 99 -27.60 -17.55 -3.83
N ILE A 100 -26.46 -16.92 -4.12
CA ILE A 100 -26.33 -15.46 -4.14
C ILE A 100 -27.03 -14.87 -5.37
N LEU A 101 -26.79 -15.45 -6.55
CA LEU A 101 -27.35 -14.96 -7.81
C LEU A 101 -28.88 -15.11 -7.87
N ASP A 102 -29.46 -16.14 -7.26
CA ASP A 102 -30.91 -16.36 -7.25
C ASP A 102 -31.63 -15.45 -6.23
N ARG A 103 -31.02 -15.15 -5.08
CA ARG A 103 -31.55 -14.16 -4.12
C ARG A 103 -31.66 -12.78 -4.75
N ASN A 104 -30.65 -12.39 -5.52
CA ASN A 104 -30.63 -11.09 -6.22
C ASN A 104 -31.68 -10.98 -7.34
N LYS A 105 -32.33 -12.09 -7.75
CA LYS A 105 -33.45 -12.06 -8.70
C LYS A 105 -34.82 -11.87 -8.03
N SER A 106 -34.93 -12.10 -6.71
CA SER A 106 -36.20 -12.24 -5.98
C SER A 106 -36.57 -11.05 -5.09
N ASP A 107 -35.59 -10.31 -4.55
CA ASP A 107 -35.83 -9.18 -3.64
C ASP A 107 -35.04 -7.93 -4.07
N TYR A 108 -35.72 -6.79 -4.04
CA TYR A 108 -35.33 -5.42 -4.43
C TYR A 108 -33.95 -4.91 -3.93
N PRO A 109 -33.17 -4.07 -4.66
CA PRO A 109 -33.18 -3.76 -6.10
C PRO A 109 -31.99 -4.41 -6.85
N PRO A 110 -32.05 -4.49 -8.19
CA PRO A 110 -30.93 -4.93 -9.03
C PRO A 110 -29.77 -3.93 -8.86
N HIS A 111 -28.57 -4.43 -8.57
CA HIS A 111 -27.35 -3.62 -8.45
C HIS A 111 -27.51 -2.43 -7.48
N THR A 112 -27.13 -2.61 -6.21
CA THR A 112 -26.83 -1.42 -5.41
C THR A 112 -25.71 -0.64 -6.11
N ALA A 113 -25.63 0.67 -5.91
CA ALA A 113 -24.55 1.52 -6.43
C ALA A 113 -23.12 1.07 -6.00
N LYS A 114 -22.98 -0.05 -5.27
CA LYS A 114 -21.75 -0.63 -4.73
C LYS A 114 -21.35 -1.99 -5.35
N GLY A 115 -22.05 -2.45 -6.39
CA GLY A 115 -21.69 -3.64 -7.18
C GLY A 115 -22.26 -4.98 -6.66
N ASN A 116 -21.78 -6.09 -7.24
CA ASN A 116 -22.21 -7.46 -6.94
C ASN A 116 -21.52 -7.98 -5.66
N PRO A 117 -22.21 -8.75 -4.78
CA PRO A 117 -21.60 -9.39 -3.62
C PRO A 117 -20.51 -10.44 -3.92
N ILE A 118 -20.32 -10.79 -5.20
CA ILE A 118 -19.27 -11.67 -5.70
C ILE A 118 -18.16 -10.81 -6.29
N LEU A 119 -16.95 -10.94 -5.74
CA LEU A 119 -15.75 -10.24 -6.19
C LEU A 119 -14.75 -11.21 -6.82
N HIS A 120 -13.93 -10.70 -7.73
CA HIS A 120 -12.72 -11.39 -8.18
C HIS A 120 -11.53 -10.44 -8.24
N THR A 121 -10.35 -10.97 -7.93
CA THR A 121 -9.07 -10.29 -8.09
C THR A 121 -8.09 -11.20 -8.81
N HIS A 122 -7.34 -10.62 -9.74
CA HIS A 122 -6.37 -11.32 -10.55
C HIS A 122 -5.30 -10.36 -11.04
N TYR A 123 -4.14 -10.88 -11.42
CA TYR A 123 -3.13 -10.06 -12.08
C TYR A 123 -2.07 -10.88 -12.82
N THR A 124 -0.84 -10.38 -12.83
CA THR A 124 0.31 -10.82 -13.63
C THR A 124 1.03 -12.07 -13.11
N GLY A 125 0.36 -12.91 -12.31
CA GLY A 125 0.86 -14.23 -11.91
C GLY A 125 1.14 -15.14 -13.10
N THR A 126 0.34 -15.04 -14.18
CA THR A 126 0.71 -15.46 -15.53
C THR A 126 0.19 -14.43 -16.54
N CYS A 127 1.05 -14.03 -17.47
CA CYS A 127 0.77 -13.00 -18.49
C CYS A 127 0.58 -13.59 -19.90
N SER A 128 0.30 -14.89 -20.00
CA SER A 128 -0.11 -15.50 -21.28
C SER A 128 -1.56 -15.12 -21.58
N LEU A 129 -1.91 -15.03 -22.87
CA LEU A 129 -3.17 -14.41 -23.30
C LEU A 129 -4.40 -15.15 -22.78
N ILE A 130 -4.48 -16.47 -22.95
CA ILE A 130 -5.69 -17.23 -22.60
C ILE A 130 -5.74 -17.46 -21.09
N ALA A 131 -4.69 -18.03 -20.50
CA ALA A 131 -4.69 -18.33 -19.07
C ALA A 131 -4.68 -17.07 -18.18
N GLY A 132 -4.38 -15.90 -18.74
CA GLY A 132 -4.42 -14.59 -18.09
C GLY A 132 -5.72 -13.79 -18.26
N ALA A 133 -6.60 -14.14 -19.21
CA ALA A 133 -7.83 -13.36 -19.47
C ALA A 133 -9.11 -14.19 -19.73
N PHE A 134 -9.03 -15.45 -20.16
CA PHE A 134 -10.22 -16.30 -20.35
C PHE A 134 -11.12 -16.41 -19.11
N PRO A 135 -10.59 -16.53 -17.87
CA PRO A 135 -11.45 -16.56 -16.68
C PRO A 135 -12.42 -15.37 -16.56
N LEU A 136 -12.09 -14.22 -17.15
CA LEU A 136 -12.98 -13.05 -17.17
C LEU A 136 -14.31 -13.35 -17.87
N ARG A 137 -14.36 -14.25 -18.85
CA ARG A 137 -15.61 -14.64 -19.51
C ARG A 137 -16.66 -15.12 -18.50
N PHE A 138 -16.24 -15.92 -17.51
CA PHE A 138 -17.11 -16.41 -16.44
C PHE A 138 -17.57 -15.27 -15.52
N PHE A 139 -16.67 -14.38 -15.13
CA PHE A 139 -17.00 -13.28 -14.22
C PHE A 139 -17.88 -12.21 -14.87
N ASN A 140 -17.62 -11.89 -16.13
CA ASN A 140 -18.48 -11.05 -16.97
C ASN A 140 -19.88 -11.65 -17.04
N ARG A 141 -19.98 -12.96 -17.30
CA ARG A 141 -21.27 -13.66 -17.38
C ARG A 141 -22.13 -13.57 -16.11
N ILE A 142 -21.50 -13.55 -14.93
CA ILE A 142 -22.20 -13.44 -13.64
C ILE A 142 -22.27 -12.00 -13.12
N GLY A 143 -21.73 -11.02 -13.86
CA GLY A 143 -21.64 -9.62 -13.46
C GLY A 143 -20.92 -9.42 -12.13
N ALA A 144 -19.84 -10.17 -11.88
CA ALA A 144 -19.06 -10.04 -10.65
C ALA A 144 -18.33 -8.70 -10.59
N THR A 145 -18.06 -8.20 -9.39
CA THR A 145 -17.27 -6.98 -9.21
C THR A 145 -15.78 -7.30 -9.31
N GLU A 146 -15.10 -6.64 -10.23
CA GLU A 146 -13.66 -6.77 -10.41
C GLU A 146 -12.92 -5.90 -9.40
N VAL A 147 -11.82 -6.42 -8.83
CA VAL A 147 -10.80 -5.57 -8.23
C VAL A 147 -9.86 -5.17 -9.36
N ASP A 148 -9.94 -3.91 -9.80
CA ASP A 148 -9.27 -3.43 -11.01
C ASP A 148 -7.77 -3.78 -10.94
N PRO A 149 -7.31 -4.72 -11.78
CA PRO A 149 -5.96 -5.25 -11.72
C PRO A 149 -4.89 -4.15 -11.84
N ASP A 150 -5.13 -3.10 -12.62
CA ASP A 150 -4.12 -2.10 -12.93
C ASP A 150 -4.01 -1.01 -11.88
N THR A 151 -4.98 -0.85 -10.98
CA THR A 151 -4.90 0.17 -9.92
C THR A 151 -3.70 -0.04 -8.99
N VAL A 152 -3.22 -1.28 -8.80
CA VAL A 152 -2.00 -1.55 -8.01
C VAL A 152 -0.70 -1.29 -8.77
N CYS A 153 -0.76 -1.07 -10.09
CA CYS A 153 0.42 -1.08 -10.95
C CYS A 153 0.49 0.04 -11.98
N ASN A 154 -0.45 0.11 -12.93
CA ASN A 154 -0.30 0.81 -14.22
C ASN A 154 -1.34 1.89 -14.54
N LYS A 155 -2.45 1.97 -13.77
CA LYS A 155 -3.68 2.66 -14.20
C LYS A 155 -3.51 4.16 -14.42
N ALA A 156 -2.82 4.87 -13.52
CA ALA A 156 -2.66 6.32 -13.62
C ALA A 156 -1.86 6.73 -14.86
N GLY A 157 -0.82 5.96 -15.21
CA GLY A 157 -0.05 6.18 -16.44
C GLY A 157 -0.88 5.96 -17.71
N HIS A 158 -1.70 4.90 -17.74
CA HIS A 158 -2.61 4.63 -18.85
C HIS A 158 -3.61 5.77 -19.07
N ALA A 159 -4.33 6.13 -18.01
CA ALA A 159 -5.33 7.20 -18.06
C ALA A 159 -4.72 8.54 -18.50
N ALA A 160 -3.54 8.90 -17.99
CA ALA A 160 -2.89 10.16 -18.35
C ALA A 160 -2.48 10.20 -19.84
N LEU A 161 -1.92 9.11 -20.37
CA LEU A 161 -1.49 9.04 -21.77
C LEU A 161 -2.69 8.95 -22.73
N GLU A 162 -3.74 8.22 -22.36
CA GLU A 162 -5.00 8.18 -23.11
C GLU A 162 -5.65 9.56 -23.21
N MET A 163 -5.65 10.35 -22.13
CA MET A 163 -6.20 11.70 -22.18
C MET A 163 -5.37 12.64 -23.08
N ILE A 164 -4.03 12.51 -23.08
CA ILE A 164 -3.15 13.39 -23.87
C ILE A 164 -3.07 12.98 -25.35
N PHE A 165 -2.87 11.70 -25.61
CA PHE A 165 -2.56 11.17 -26.94
C PHE A 165 -3.71 10.36 -27.56
N GLY A 166 -4.75 10.02 -26.78
CA GLY A 166 -5.77 9.04 -27.14
C GLY A 166 -5.30 7.59 -27.04
N ASP A 167 -4.06 7.36 -26.60
CA ASP A 167 -3.40 6.06 -26.64
C ASP A 167 -2.35 5.95 -25.53
N SER A 168 -2.29 4.79 -24.88
CA SER A 168 -1.31 4.50 -23.82
C SER A 168 -0.55 3.18 -24.04
N ILE A 169 -0.87 2.44 -25.11
CA ILE A 169 -0.46 1.04 -25.30
C ILE A 169 0.28 0.80 -26.61
N ASN A 170 0.48 1.83 -27.43
CA ASN A 170 1.30 1.78 -28.63
C ASN A 170 2.53 2.64 -28.43
N GLY A 171 3.57 2.07 -27.81
CA GLY A 171 4.84 2.74 -27.58
C GLY A 171 5.77 2.76 -28.80
N PHE A 172 7.00 3.21 -28.62
CA PHE A 172 8.02 3.15 -29.68
C PHE A 172 8.41 1.71 -30.06
N ASP A 173 8.97 1.56 -31.26
CA ASP A 173 9.64 0.33 -31.68
C ASP A 173 11.09 0.29 -31.19
N PRO A 174 11.48 -0.64 -30.29
CA PRO A 174 12.84 -0.71 -29.78
C PRO A 174 13.87 -0.95 -30.89
N ARG A 175 13.49 -1.48 -32.05
CA ARG A 175 14.42 -1.67 -33.18
C ARG A 175 14.93 -0.33 -33.76
N THR A 176 14.20 0.76 -33.53
CA THR A 176 14.60 2.12 -33.95
C THR A 176 15.61 2.79 -33.02
N ALA A 177 16.06 2.13 -31.95
CA ALA A 177 17.09 2.65 -31.06
C ALA A 177 18.41 3.00 -31.78
N LYS A 178 18.69 2.34 -32.92
CA LYS A 178 19.83 2.65 -33.80
C LYS A 178 19.74 4.06 -34.43
N ASP A 179 18.53 4.61 -34.53
CA ASP A 179 18.24 5.91 -35.14
C ASP A 179 18.11 7.02 -34.07
N ALA A 180 18.15 6.68 -32.78
CA ALA A 180 18.01 7.60 -31.66
C ALA A 180 19.36 8.21 -31.28
N ALA A 181 19.41 9.54 -31.12
CA ALA A 181 20.58 10.23 -30.56
C ALA A 181 20.59 10.17 -29.03
N CYS A 182 19.41 10.00 -28.41
CA CYS A 182 19.24 9.85 -26.97
C CYS A 182 18.17 8.80 -26.65
N ILE A 183 18.42 7.99 -25.62
CA ILE A 183 17.43 7.16 -24.94
C ILE A 183 17.34 7.65 -23.50
N LEU A 184 16.19 8.18 -23.12
CA LEU A 184 15.88 8.60 -21.77
C LEU A 184 15.03 7.53 -21.09
N VAL A 185 15.56 6.90 -20.04
CA VAL A 185 14.84 5.94 -19.19
C VAL A 185 14.45 6.63 -17.89
N TRP A 186 13.16 6.73 -17.59
CA TRP A 186 12.67 7.47 -16.43
C TRP A 186 11.77 6.60 -15.55
N GLY A 187 12.20 6.35 -14.31
CA GLY A 187 11.46 5.58 -13.30
C GLY A 187 11.28 4.10 -13.64
N ALA A 188 12.16 3.55 -14.48
CA ALA A 188 12.28 2.14 -14.77
C ALA A 188 13.66 1.63 -14.35
N ASN A 189 13.72 0.39 -13.84
CA ASN A 189 14.97 -0.30 -13.53
C ASN A 189 15.20 -1.50 -14.47
N PRO A 190 15.69 -1.28 -15.71
CA PRO A 190 15.91 -2.36 -16.68
C PRO A 190 16.79 -3.48 -16.15
N SER A 191 17.76 -3.21 -15.28
CA SER A 191 18.66 -4.26 -14.78
C SER A 191 17.94 -5.35 -13.96
N ALA A 192 16.78 -5.02 -13.38
CA ALA A 192 15.97 -5.95 -12.59
C ALA A 192 14.69 -6.42 -13.29
N CYS A 193 14.02 -5.53 -14.05
CA CYS A 193 12.72 -5.79 -14.68
C CYS A 193 12.75 -5.94 -16.21
N ALA A 194 13.88 -5.68 -16.88
CA ALA A 194 14.08 -5.90 -18.30
C ALA A 194 15.56 -6.26 -18.59
N PRO A 195 16.10 -7.31 -17.93
CA PRO A 195 17.53 -7.58 -17.89
C PRO A 195 18.16 -7.75 -19.28
N HIS A 196 17.39 -8.19 -20.28
CA HIS A 196 17.88 -8.32 -21.65
C HIS A 196 17.89 -6.97 -22.38
N ALA A 197 16.91 -6.09 -22.14
CA ALA A 197 16.99 -4.70 -22.60
C ALA A 197 18.19 -3.97 -21.97
N HIS A 198 18.44 -4.17 -20.67
CA HIS A 198 19.64 -3.66 -20.00
C HIS A 198 20.94 -4.16 -20.64
N LYS A 199 21.06 -5.48 -20.82
CA LYS A 199 22.31 -6.11 -21.27
C LYS A 199 22.59 -5.91 -22.75
N HIS A 200 21.56 -5.90 -23.59
CA HIS A 200 21.70 -5.91 -25.04
C HIS A 200 21.24 -4.60 -25.66
N TRP A 201 19.99 -4.20 -25.43
CA TRP A 201 19.39 -3.07 -26.14
C TRP A 201 20.04 -1.72 -25.79
N LEU A 202 20.07 -1.34 -24.50
CA LEU A 202 20.67 -0.09 -24.05
C LEU A 202 22.18 -0.02 -24.33
N ARG A 203 22.88 -1.16 -24.21
CA ARG A 203 24.33 -1.24 -24.42
C ARG A 203 24.74 -1.18 -25.90
N GLN A 204 23.84 -1.57 -26.81
CA GLN A 204 24.09 -1.57 -28.26
C GLN A 204 23.55 -0.31 -28.94
N ALA A 205 22.74 0.50 -28.24
CA ALA A 205 22.25 1.77 -28.76
C ALA A 205 23.43 2.74 -28.99
N PRO A 206 23.52 3.39 -30.17
CA PRO A 206 24.59 4.33 -30.46
C PRO A 206 24.38 5.71 -29.79
N GLY A 207 23.13 6.05 -29.46
CA GLY A 207 22.76 7.28 -28.78
C GLY A 207 23.17 7.32 -27.30
N LYS A 208 23.12 8.52 -26.72
CA LYS A 208 23.36 8.73 -25.28
C LYS A 208 22.24 8.14 -24.44
N VAL A 209 22.59 7.46 -23.36
CA VAL A 209 21.61 6.91 -22.41
C VAL A 209 21.55 7.81 -21.17
N ILE A 210 20.39 8.40 -20.93
CA ILE A 210 20.07 9.14 -19.70
C ILE A 210 19.17 8.26 -18.85
N VAL A 211 19.46 8.16 -17.55
CA VAL A 211 18.58 7.52 -16.58
C VAL A 211 18.15 8.54 -15.53
N ILE A 212 16.85 8.63 -15.29
CA ILE A 212 16.28 9.42 -14.19
C ILE A 212 15.58 8.45 -13.25
N ASP A 213 16.17 8.24 -12.07
CA ASP A 213 15.65 7.34 -11.04
C ASP A 213 16.24 7.76 -9.69
N PRO A 214 15.45 7.79 -8.59
CA PRO A 214 15.98 8.07 -7.26
C PRO A 214 17.03 7.04 -6.79
N ILE A 215 17.00 5.82 -7.35
CA ILE A 215 17.91 4.74 -6.99
C ILE A 215 18.99 4.62 -8.06
N ARG A 216 20.26 4.67 -7.66
CA ARG A 216 21.40 4.45 -8.56
C ARG A 216 21.62 2.96 -8.85
N HIS A 217 20.60 2.29 -9.37
CA HIS A 217 20.65 0.87 -9.74
C HIS A 217 21.64 0.61 -10.90
N PRO A 218 21.99 -0.64 -11.22
CA PRO A 218 23.02 -0.94 -12.23
C PRO A 218 22.83 -0.29 -13.60
N THR A 219 21.59 -0.13 -14.11
CA THR A 219 21.37 0.66 -15.35
C THR A 219 21.73 2.14 -15.18
N ALA A 220 21.33 2.78 -14.08
CA ALA A 220 21.65 4.19 -13.79
C ALA A 220 23.16 4.40 -13.63
N ALA A 221 23.83 3.51 -12.90
CA ALA A 221 25.29 3.56 -12.72
C ALA A 221 26.07 3.40 -14.03
N GLN A 222 25.48 2.77 -15.06
CA GLN A 222 26.10 2.52 -16.36
C GLN A 222 25.68 3.53 -17.45
N ALA A 223 24.74 4.43 -17.15
CA ALA A 223 24.24 5.43 -18.07
C ALA A 223 25.29 6.50 -18.36
N ASP A 224 25.18 7.19 -19.50
CA ASP A 224 26.02 8.37 -19.79
C ASP A 224 25.73 9.51 -18.80
N LEU A 225 24.48 9.61 -18.34
CA LEU A 225 24.04 10.60 -17.37
C LEU A 225 22.96 10.00 -16.45
N HIS A 226 23.14 10.15 -15.14
CA HIS A 226 22.13 9.79 -14.13
C HIS A 226 21.69 11.05 -13.38
N LEU A 227 20.37 11.29 -13.35
CA LEU A 227 19.75 12.30 -12.49
C LEU A 227 19.03 11.55 -11.36
N GLN A 228 19.37 11.90 -10.12
CA GLN A 228 18.84 11.25 -8.92
C GLN A 228 17.87 12.20 -8.21
N PRO A 229 16.60 12.31 -8.65
CA PRO A 229 15.62 13.15 -7.97
C PRO A 229 15.24 12.55 -6.62
N PHE A 230 14.80 13.40 -5.69
CA PHE A 230 14.08 12.96 -4.51
C PHE A 230 12.72 12.39 -4.93
N PRO A 231 12.27 11.24 -4.39
CA PRO A 231 11.00 10.62 -4.78
C PRO A 231 9.80 11.56 -4.58
N GLY A 232 8.99 11.72 -5.62
CA GLY A 232 7.86 12.66 -5.60
C GLY A 232 8.08 13.93 -6.42
N SER A 233 9.24 14.12 -7.06
CA SER A 233 9.63 15.40 -7.69
C SER A 233 9.79 15.36 -9.21
N ASP A 234 9.32 14.29 -9.86
CA ASP A 234 9.50 14.08 -11.30
C ASP A 234 8.77 15.13 -12.16
N GLY A 235 7.59 15.59 -11.73
CA GLY A 235 6.84 16.66 -12.40
C GLY A 235 7.63 17.97 -12.45
N ALA A 236 8.17 18.39 -11.31
CA ALA A 236 9.07 19.54 -11.22
C ALA A 236 10.32 19.37 -12.09
N LEU A 237 10.94 18.19 -12.09
CA LEU A 237 12.11 17.92 -12.93
C LEU A 237 11.80 18.02 -14.43
N ALA A 238 10.65 17.51 -14.88
CA ALA A 238 10.22 17.62 -16.28
C ALA A 238 10.09 19.09 -16.72
N PHE A 239 9.52 19.95 -15.87
CA PHE A 239 9.43 21.38 -16.13
C PHE A 239 10.79 22.09 -16.11
N ALA A 240 11.71 21.69 -15.22
CA ALA A 240 13.06 22.24 -15.21
C ALA A 240 13.86 21.87 -16.47
N LEU A 241 13.68 20.65 -16.98
CA LEU A 241 14.23 20.24 -18.28
C LEU A 241 13.60 21.07 -19.40
N LEU A 242 12.28 21.22 -19.41
CA LEU A 242 11.55 21.96 -20.44
C LEU A 242 11.90 23.45 -20.47
N HIS A 243 12.12 24.07 -19.30
CA HIS A 243 12.65 25.43 -19.20
C HIS A 243 13.96 25.59 -19.97
N VAL A 244 14.92 24.67 -19.78
CA VAL A 244 16.21 24.72 -20.48
C VAL A 244 16.02 24.56 -21.99
N ILE A 245 15.14 23.64 -22.42
CA ILE A 245 14.83 23.42 -23.84
C ILE A 245 14.25 24.71 -24.47
N GLN A 246 13.29 25.34 -23.81
CA GLN A 246 12.68 26.59 -24.27
C GLN A 246 13.68 27.74 -24.30
N ARG A 247 14.45 27.95 -23.23
CA ARG A 247 15.47 29.01 -23.14
C ARG A 247 16.57 28.87 -24.20
N GLN A 248 16.86 27.66 -24.66
CA GLN A 248 17.85 27.38 -25.71
C GLN A 248 17.26 27.43 -27.13
N GLY A 249 15.97 27.71 -27.30
CA GLY A 249 15.30 27.74 -28.61
C GLY A 249 15.20 26.35 -29.25
N LEU A 250 15.14 25.28 -28.44
CA LEU A 250 15.08 23.89 -28.91
C LEU A 250 13.66 23.31 -28.92
N ILE A 251 12.65 24.16 -28.78
CA ILE A 251 11.25 23.76 -28.96
C ILE A 251 10.89 23.71 -30.45
N ASN A 252 10.03 22.78 -30.83
CA ASN A 252 9.53 22.65 -32.19
C ASN A 252 8.19 23.40 -32.34
N GLU A 253 8.25 24.71 -32.52
CA GLU A 253 7.07 25.58 -32.61
C GLU A 253 6.11 25.17 -33.73
N GLN A 254 6.64 24.76 -34.89
CA GLN A 254 5.82 24.31 -36.01
C GLN A 254 5.04 23.03 -35.69
N PHE A 255 5.67 22.08 -34.99
CA PHE A 255 4.99 20.87 -34.53
C PHE A 255 3.89 21.21 -33.51
N LEU A 256 4.22 22.05 -32.53
CA LEU A 256 3.29 22.48 -31.47
C LEU A 256 2.04 23.14 -32.06
N ALA A 257 2.20 24.14 -32.93
CA ALA A 257 1.09 24.85 -33.56
C ALA A 257 0.19 23.94 -34.41
N ASN A 258 0.77 22.96 -35.10
CA ASN A 258 0.03 22.10 -36.03
C ASN A 258 -0.69 20.94 -35.33
N TYR A 259 -0.05 20.31 -34.34
CA TYR A 259 -0.44 18.99 -33.83
C TYR A 259 -0.83 18.95 -32.36
N THR A 260 -0.83 20.08 -31.66
CA THR A 260 -1.20 20.14 -30.24
C THR A 260 -2.33 21.13 -29.97
N LEU A 261 -2.95 21.01 -28.80
CA LEU A 261 -3.85 22.01 -28.21
C LEU A 261 -3.33 22.42 -26.83
N GLY A 262 -3.26 23.73 -26.59
CA GLY A 262 -2.99 24.29 -25.27
C GLY A 262 -1.52 24.38 -24.85
N TRP A 263 -0.58 24.20 -25.77
CA TRP A 263 0.85 24.30 -25.47
C TRP A 263 1.25 25.72 -25.02
N GLU A 264 0.52 26.74 -25.46
CA GLU A 264 0.72 28.13 -25.08
C GLU A 264 0.43 28.37 -23.59
N GLU A 265 -0.47 27.57 -22.97
CA GLU A 265 -0.78 27.66 -21.54
C GLU A 265 0.37 27.14 -20.66
N ILE A 266 1.34 26.41 -21.22
CA ILE A 266 2.53 25.92 -20.50
C ILE A 266 3.61 26.99 -20.40
N LEU A 267 3.76 27.84 -21.42
CA LEU A 267 4.85 28.81 -21.51
C LEU A 267 4.96 29.75 -20.29
N PRO A 268 3.84 30.27 -19.72
CA PRO A 268 3.90 31.12 -18.53
C PRO A 268 4.42 30.42 -17.28
N LEU A 269 4.40 29.08 -17.23
CA LEU A 269 4.89 28.31 -16.09
C LEU A 269 6.41 28.10 -16.13
N LEU A 270 7.04 28.22 -17.31
CA LEU A 270 8.46 27.91 -17.48
C LEU A 270 9.43 28.89 -16.82
N PRO A 271 9.21 30.22 -16.78
CA PRO A 271 10.20 31.18 -16.25
C PRO A 271 10.65 30.90 -14.81
N GLN A 272 9.75 30.38 -13.96
CA GLN A 272 10.07 30.03 -12.57
C GLN A 272 10.77 28.67 -12.43
N CYS A 273 10.73 27.83 -13.45
CA CYS A 273 11.24 26.46 -13.42
C CYS A 273 12.72 26.40 -13.84
N THR A 274 13.57 27.30 -13.34
CA THR A 274 14.99 27.32 -13.72
C THR A 274 15.71 26.04 -13.24
N PRO A 275 16.90 25.72 -13.78
CA PRO A 275 17.71 24.62 -13.26
C PRO A 275 18.04 24.73 -11.76
N GLU A 276 18.26 25.94 -11.25
CA GLU A 276 18.52 26.20 -9.83
C GLU A 276 17.27 25.95 -8.98
N TRP A 277 16.09 26.34 -9.48
CA TRP A 277 14.82 25.96 -8.85
C TRP A 277 14.63 24.43 -8.88
N GLY A 278 14.93 23.79 -10.02
CA GLY A 278 14.88 22.35 -10.18
C GLY A 278 15.80 21.64 -9.17
N GLU A 279 17.01 22.16 -8.95
CA GLU A 279 17.93 21.65 -7.93
C GLU A 279 17.36 21.77 -6.52
N ALA A 280 16.81 22.93 -6.17
CA ALA A 280 16.23 23.15 -4.85
C ALA A 280 15.04 22.21 -4.57
N VAL A 281 14.16 22.01 -5.54
CA VAL A 281 12.95 21.19 -5.37
C VAL A 281 13.28 19.69 -5.44
N THR A 282 14.00 19.28 -6.49
CA THR A 282 14.20 17.87 -6.82
C THR A 282 15.44 17.26 -6.17
N GLY A 283 16.42 18.08 -5.76
CA GLY A 283 17.74 17.62 -5.35
C GLY A 283 18.70 17.26 -6.49
N VAL A 284 18.26 17.35 -7.75
CA VAL A 284 19.13 17.13 -8.93
C VAL A 284 19.94 18.38 -9.23
N ARG A 285 21.27 18.27 -9.21
CA ARG A 285 22.17 19.40 -9.51
C ARG A 285 21.80 20.09 -10.84
N ALA A 286 21.71 21.42 -10.82
CA ALA A 286 21.30 22.27 -11.94
C ALA A 286 22.12 21.99 -13.21
N ASN A 287 23.43 21.76 -13.07
CA ASN A 287 24.29 21.44 -14.21
C ASN A 287 23.98 20.08 -14.87
N LEU A 288 23.36 19.13 -14.15
CA LEU A 288 22.91 17.86 -14.72
C LEU A 288 21.58 18.05 -15.46
N ILE A 289 20.67 18.87 -14.91
CA ILE A 289 19.42 19.26 -15.58
C ILE A 289 19.74 19.93 -16.92
N GLU A 290 20.66 20.91 -16.92
CA GLU A 290 21.16 21.59 -18.12
C GLU A 290 21.70 20.62 -19.18
N LYS A 291 22.54 19.66 -18.76
CA LYS A 291 23.12 18.67 -19.67
C LYS A 291 22.07 17.73 -20.23
N ALA A 292 21.19 17.21 -19.38
CA ALA A 292 20.14 16.27 -19.79
C ALA A 292 19.18 16.90 -20.80
N ALA A 293 18.71 18.12 -20.53
CA ALA A 293 17.81 18.86 -21.41
C ALA A 293 18.41 19.05 -22.81
N LYS A 294 19.69 19.46 -22.88
CA LYS A 294 20.41 19.63 -24.16
C LYS A 294 20.58 18.32 -24.92
N ILE A 295 21.00 17.25 -24.24
CA ILE A 295 21.18 15.93 -24.86
C ILE A 295 19.84 15.42 -25.41
N TYR A 296 18.77 15.48 -24.62
CA TYR A 296 17.46 15.00 -25.02
C TYR A 296 16.87 15.81 -26.19
N ALA A 297 16.97 17.15 -26.15
CA ALA A 297 16.38 17.98 -27.19
C ALA A 297 17.18 18.01 -28.51
N SER A 298 18.45 17.59 -28.51
CA SER A 298 19.28 17.56 -29.74
C SER A 298 18.94 16.40 -30.68
N GLY A 299 18.13 15.43 -30.23
CA GLY A 299 17.91 14.17 -30.95
C GLY A 299 16.78 14.16 -31.99
N PRO A 300 16.65 13.01 -32.66
CA PRO A 300 15.58 12.09 -32.30
C PRO A 300 15.84 11.42 -30.95
N SER A 301 14.85 11.43 -30.06
CA SER A 301 14.99 10.89 -28.71
C SER A 301 13.84 9.96 -28.33
N LEU A 302 14.20 8.81 -27.77
CA LEU A 302 13.25 7.84 -27.20
C LEU A 302 13.08 8.11 -25.70
N LEU A 303 11.83 8.12 -25.23
CA LEU A 303 11.48 8.25 -23.82
C LEU A 303 10.83 6.96 -23.31
N TRP A 304 11.52 6.20 -22.47
CA TRP A 304 10.94 5.06 -21.77
C TRP A 304 10.43 5.49 -20.39
N LEU A 305 9.10 5.53 -20.25
CA LEU A 305 8.39 5.81 -19.01
C LEU A 305 8.18 4.50 -18.23
N GLY A 306 8.73 4.43 -17.02
CA GLY A 306 8.57 3.29 -16.12
C GLY A 306 7.37 3.39 -15.20
N GLN A 307 6.87 2.24 -14.73
CA GLN A 307 5.75 2.18 -13.80
C GLN A 307 6.05 2.83 -12.44
N GLY A 308 7.34 3.00 -12.09
CA GLY A 308 7.74 3.65 -10.83
C GLY A 308 7.30 5.11 -10.75
N LEU A 309 7.20 5.78 -11.91
CA LEU A 309 6.82 7.19 -12.03
C LEU A 309 5.41 7.48 -11.52
N GLN A 310 4.45 6.60 -11.77
CA GLN A 310 3.06 6.90 -11.38
C GLN A 310 2.79 6.64 -9.90
N ARG A 311 3.69 5.92 -9.20
CA ARG A 311 3.45 5.42 -7.84
C ARG A 311 3.64 6.50 -6.77
N GLN A 312 3.44 7.75 -7.13
CA GLN A 312 3.51 8.94 -6.29
C GLN A 312 2.16 9.65 -6.24
N LEU A 313 1.92 10.53 -5.28
CA LEU A 313 0.59 11.15 -5.08
C LEU A 313 0.06 11.83 -6.35
N THR A 314 0.94 12.49 -7.10
CA THR A 314 0.58 13.18 -8.35
C THR A 314 0.95 12.38 -9.60
N GLY A 315 0.79 11.04 -9.58
CA GLY A 315 1.21 10.15 -10.66
C GLY A 315 0.62 10.48 -12.03
N GLY A 316 -0.65 10.88 -12.08
CA GLY A 316 -1.32 11.37 -13.29
C GLY A 316 -0.67 12.64 -13.82
N ASN A 317 -0.51 13.67 -12.98
CA ASN A 317 0.20 14.90 -13.35
C ASN A 317 1.63 14.64 -13.84
N VAL A 318 2.36 13.71 -13.21
CA VAL A 318 3.75 13.38 -13.58
C VAL A 318 3.84 12.81 -14.99
N PHE A 319 2.96 11.88 -15.36
CA PHE A 319 2.92 11.37 -16.73
C PHE A 319 2.59 12.46 -17.74
N ARG A 320 1.68 13.38 -17.38
CA ARG A 320 1.37 14.53 -18.22
C ARG A 320 2.58 15.47 -18.39
N ALA A 321 3.28 15.78 -17.30
CA ALA A 321 4.47 16.63 -17.31
C ALA A 321 5.64 16.01 -18.10
N CYS A 322 5.92 14.72 -17.91
CA CYS A 322 6.97 14.01 -18.66
C CYS A 322 6.65 13.95 -20.17
N SER A 323 5.37 13.83 -20.52
CA SER A 323 4.91 13.83 -21.92
C SER A 323 5.19 15.15 -22.63
N LEU A 324 5.34 16.27 -21.90
CA LEU A 324 5.71 17.55 -22.50
C LEU A 324 7.06 17.48 -23.22
N LEU A 325 8.00 16.63 -22.78
CA LEU A 325 9.32 16.51 -23.39
C LEU A 325 9.25 16.06 -24.86
N PRO A 326 8.66 14.89 -25.21
CA PRO A 326 8.54 14.51 -26.61
C PRO A 326 7.62 15.44 -27.41
N ILE A 327 6.60 16.03 -26.77
CA ILE A 327 5.68 16.97 -27.43
C ILE A 327 6.40 18.26 -27.85
N PHE A 328 7.08 18.94 -26.92
CA PHE A 328 7.73 20.24 -27.18
C PHE A 328 8.97 20.12 -28.05
N THR A 329 9.65 18.96 -28.05
CA THR A 329 10.81 18.72 -28.93
C THR A 329 10.41 18.15 -30.30
N GLY A 330 9.13 17.82 -30.51
CA GLY A 330 8.64 17.17 -31.74
C GLY A 330 9.26 15.78 -31.95
N ASN A 331 9.54 15.05 -30.87
CA ASN A 331 10.05 13.68 -30.87
C ASN A 331 8.92 12.65 -30.99
N ILE A 332 8.08 12.81 -32.01
CA ILE A 332 6.91 11.96 -32.31
C ILE A 332 6.81 11.77 -33.84
N GLY A 333 6.31 10.62 -34.31
CA GLY A 333 6.02 10.40 -35.73
C GLY A 333 7.24 10.17 -36.63
N LYS A 334 8.40 9.81 -36.06
CA LYS A 334 9.64 9.54 -36.81
C LYS A 334 10.48 8.43 -36.16
N PRO A 335 11.36 7.75 -36.93
CA PRO A 335 12.26 6.72 -36.38
C PRO A 335 13.18 7.29 -35.28
N GLY A 336 13.49 6.48 -34.26
CA GLY A 336 14.35 6.87 -33.15
C GLY A 336 13.72 7.90 -32.21
N ALA A 337 12.41 8.16 -32.34
CA ALA A 337 11.66 9.07 -31.50
C ALA A 337 10.34 8.44 -31.02
N GLY A 338 9.78 8.98 -29.95
CA GLY A 338 8.54 8.54 -29.34
C GLY A 338 8.70 8.19 -27.87
N PHE A 339 7.61 7.75 -27.26
CA PHE A 339 7.62 7.27 -25.88
C PHE A 339 7.21 5.79 -25.81
N LEU A 340 7.65 5.10 -24.77
CA LEU A 340 7.19 3.76 -24.43
C LEU A 340 6.78 3.77 -22.96
N TYR A 341 5.51 3.48 -22.72
CA TYR A 341 5.05 3.02 -21.42
C TYR A 341 4.90 1.49 -21.45
N LEU A 342 4.12 1.00 -22.42
CA LEU A 342 4.07 -0.40 -22.81
C LEU A 342 3.62 -0.58 -24.27
N ASN A 343 3.78 -1.80 -24.79
CA ASN A 343 3.24 -2.24 -26.07
C ASN A 343 2.16 -3.32 -25.86
N GLY A 344 0.89 -2.97 -26.08
CA GLY A 344 -0.28 -3.85 -25.89
C GLY A 344 -0.50 -4.87 -27.02
N THR A 345 -1.67 -5.51 -27.01
CA THR A 345 -2.11 -6.51 -28.00
C THR A 345 -2.52 -5.92 -29.35
N GLU A 346 -3.07 -4.70 -29.36
CA GLU A 346 -3.70 -4.09 -30.54
C GLU A 346 -2.72 -3.84 -31.70
N ASN A 347 -1.47 -3.46 -31.41
CA ASN A 347 -0.40 -3.34 -32.41
C ASN A 347 -0.03 -4.66 -33.12
N ARG A 348 -0.60 -5.78 -32.66
CA ARG A 348 -0.50 -7.11 -33.29
C ARG A 348 -1.82 -7.58 -33.89
N GLY A 349 -2.81 -6.71 -33.98
CA GLY A 349 -4.16 -7.04 -34.45
C GLY A 349 -4.94 -7.97 -33.53
N ILE A 350 -4.49 -8.18 -32.28
CA ILE A 350 -5.17 -9.06 -31.34
C ILE A 350 -6.25 -8.27 -30.59
N ASP A 351 -7.48 -8.76 -30.67
CA ASP A 351 -8.63 -8.21 -29.97
C ASP A 351 -8.71 -8.77 -28.54
N SER A 352 -8.51 -7.92 -27.55
CA SER A 352 -8.61 -8.26 -26.13
C SER A 352 -10.04 -8.59 -25.70
N ASP A 353 -11.05 -7.97 -26.32
CA ASP A 353 -12.46 -8.19 -25.99
C ASP A 353 -12.90 -9.58 -26.43
N TYR A 354 -12.36 -10.10 -27.54
CA TYR A 354 -12.54 -11.50 -27.92
C TYR A 354 -12.07 -12.45 -26.81
N ILE A 355 -10.96 -12.16 -26.12
CA ILE A 355 -10.42 -13.06 -25.09
C ILE A 355 -11.28 -12.98 -23.81
N ALA A 356 -11.62 -11.78 -23.36
CA ALA A 356 -12.32 -11.56 -22.10
C ALA A 356 -13.86 -11.67 -22.20
N ALA A 357 -14.43 -11.57 -23.41
CA ALA A 357 -15.86 -11.54 -23.69
C ALA A 357 -16.66 -10.60 -22.76
N PRO A 358 -16.32 -9.29 -22.72
CA PRO A 358 -17.00 -8.32 -21.83
C PRO A 358 -18.49 -8.19 -22.14
N HIS A 359 -18.92 -8.47 -23.38
CA HIS A 359 -20.32 -8.47 -23.81
C HIS A 359 -21.21 -9.50 -23.08
N LEU A 360 -20.62 -10.49 -22.40
CA LEU A 360 -21.38 -11.43 -21.57
C LEU A 360 -21.95 -10.79 -20.31
N ASN A 361 -21.44 -9.62 -19.90
CA ASN A 361 -22.02 -8.85 -18.82
C ASN A 361 -23.27 -8.11 -19.31
N GLN A 362 -24.42 -8.46 -18.73
CA GLN A 362 -25.72 -7.86 -19.06
C GLN A 362 -26.09 -6.66 -18.16
N GLY A 363 -25.28 -6.36 -17.15
CA GLY A 363 -25.45 -5.22 -16.23
C GLY A 363 -24.30 -4.22 -16.32
N GLU A 364 -24.27 -3.26 -15.39
CA GLU A 364 -23.12 -2.34 -15.29
C GLU A 364 -21.88 -3.08 -14.77
N SER A 365 -20.76 -2.95 -15.47
CA SER A 365 -19.46 -3.46 -15.01
C SER A 365 -19.02 -2.68 -13.78
N ALA A 366 -19.15 -3.30 -12.61
CA ALA A 366 -18.66 -2.75 -11.36
C ALA A 366 -17.20 -3.14 -11.14
N SER A 367 -16.36 -2.15 -10.83
CA SER A 367 -14.96 -2.36 -10.47
C SER A 367 -14.59 -1.52 -9.24
N ILE A 368 -13.62 -1.98 -8.47
CA ILE A 368 -13.06 -1.24 -7.33
C ILE A 368 -11.54 -1.18 -7.41
N SER A 369 -10.94 -0.12 -6.85
CA SER A 369 -9.49 -0.04 -6.72
C SER A 369 -8.94 -1.05 -5.72
N HIS A 370 -7.73 -1.57 -5.99
CA HIS A 370 -6.94 -2.33 -5.02
C HIS A 370 -6.69 -1.55 -3.72
N MET A 371 -6.73 -0.22 -3.76
CA MET A 371 -6.56 0.66 -2.61
C MET A 371 -7.76 0.62 -1.67
N ASP A 372 -8.98 0.38 -2.18
CA ASP A 372 -10.19 0.25 -1.37
C ASP A 372 -10.47 -1.21 -0.98
N PHE A 373 -9.61 -2.15 -1.39
CA PHE A 373 -9.94 -3.57 -1.36
C PHE A 373 -10.21 -4.09 0.06
N ALA A 374 -9.38 -3.70 1.03
CA ALA A 374 -9.59 -4.09 2.42
C ALA A 374 -10.92 -3.53 2.96
N GLN A 375 -11.19 -2.24 2.73
CA GLN A 375 -12.45 -1.60 3.13
C GLN A 375 -13.68 -2.23 2.45
N ARG A 376 -13.61 -2.53 1.14
CA ARG A 376 -14.71 -3.14 0.41
C ARG A 376 -15.09 -4.50 0.98
N LEU A 377 -14.08 -5.27 1.39
CA LEU A 377 -14.27 -6.57 2.02
C LEU A 377 -14.73 -6.50 3.48
N GLU A 378 -14.83 -5.33 4.11
CA GLU A 378 -15.49 -5.19 5.43
C GLU A 378 -17.01 -5.16 5.31
N ASP A 379 -17.55 -4.72 4.18
CA ASP A 379 -18.97 -4.74 3.89
C ASP A 379 -19.43 -6.18 3.66
N SER A 380 -20.00 -6.81 4.69
CA SER A 380 -20.40 -8.22 4.64
C SER A 380 -21.57 -8.51 3.73
N VAL A 381 -22.44 -7.53 3.51
CA VAL A 381 -23.60 -7.65 2.63
C VAL A 381 -23.13 -7.67 1.18
N ASN A 382 -22.22 -6.76 0.83
CA ASN A 382 -21.72 -6.60 -0.53
C ASN A 382 -20.41 -7.35 -0.78
N SER A 383 -19.88 -8.13 0.16
CA SER A 383 -18.69 -8.97 -0.02
C SER A 383 -18.91 -10.34 0.63
N GLN A 384 -19.49 -11.25 -0.15
CA GLN A 384 -19.84 -12.60 0.30
C GLN A 384 -19.00 -13.68 -0.37
N VAL A 385 -18.47 -13.42 -1.56
CA VAL A 385 -17.57 -14.34 -2.28
C VAL A 385 -16.38 -13.56 -2.83
N LEU A 386 -15.19 -14.12 -2.70
CA LEU A 386 -13.96 -13.61 -3.32
C LEU A 386 -13.23 -14.73 -4.06
N PHE A 387 -13.03 -14.56 -5.37
CA PHE A 387 -12.10 -15.36 -6.15
C PHE A 387 -10.75 -14.66 -6.27
N CYS A 388 -9.66 -15.41 -6.07
CA CYS A 388 -8.30 -14.93 -6.26
C CYS A 388 -7.52 -15.91 -7.13
N TRP A 389 -7.03 -15.46 -8.29
CA TRP A 389 -6.25 -16.27 -9.21
C TRP A 389 -5.12 -15.45 -9.82
N ASN A 390 -3.99 -16.08 -10.14
CA ASN A 390 -2.78 -15.37 -10.60
C ASN A 390 -2.32 -14.21 -9.69
N ASN A 391 -2.69 -14.22 -8.41
CA ASN A 391 -2.41 -13.12 -7.48
C ASN A 391 -2.26 -13.65 -6.05
N ASN A 392 -1.29 -13.09 -5.31
CA ASN A 392 -1.10 -13.35 -3.88
C ASN A 392 -1.38 -12.06 -3.09
N ILE A 393 -2.67 -11.73 -3.00
CA ILE A 393 -3.17 -10.50 -2.35
C ILE A 393 -2.73 -10.32 -0.90
N VAL A 394 -2.53 -11.40 -0.14
CA VAL A 394 -2.07 -11.28 1.26
C VAL A 394 -0.64 -10.70 1.32
N ALA A 395 0.20 -11.04 0.34
CA ALA A 395 1.55 -10.50 0.24
C ALA A 395 1.61 -9.15 -0.48
N SER A 396 0.72 -8.89 -1.45
CA SER A 396 0.88 -7.79 -2.41
C SER A 396 -0.02 -6.57 -2.19
N SER A 397 -1.14 -6.71 -1.48
CA SER A 397 -2.13 -5.63 -1.30
C SER A 397 -1.78 -4.68 -0.14
N PRO A 398 -2.22 -3.41 -0.19
CA PRO A 398 -2.05 -2.45 0.90
C PRO A 398 -2.85 -2.83 2.15
N GLU A 399 -2.66 -2.06 3.23
CA GLU A 399 -3.34 -2.24 4.52
C GLU A 399 -3.29 -3.69 5.01
N GLN A 400 -2.13 -4.36 4.85
CA GLN A 400 -2.00 -5.82 4.98
C GLN A 400 -2.55 -6.38 6.32
N LYS A 401 -2.44 -5.61 7.42
CA LYS A 401 -3.00 -5.99 8.72
C LYS A 401 -4.54 -5.98 8.69
N ARG A 402 -5.15 -4.92 8.15
CA ARG A 402 -6.60 -4.79 7.96
C ARG A 402 -7.09 -5.89 7.03
N LEU A 403 -6.49 -6.05 5.85
CA LEU A 403 -6.87 -7.07 4.87
C LEU A 403 -6.84 -8.49 5.46
N ARG A 404 -5.81 -8.86 6.23
CA ARG A 404 -5.78 -10.19 6.88
C ARG A 404 -6.92 -10.39 7.88
N LYS A 405 -7.34 -9.34 8.59
CA LYS A 405 -8.49 -9.39 9.50
C LYS A 405 -9.79 -9.63 8.74
N VAL A 406 -10.00 -8.92 7.62
CA VAL A 406 -11.24 -9.08 6.83
C VAL A 406 -11.29 -10.41 6.10
N LEU A 407 -10.15 -10.90 5.59
CA LEU A 407 -10.07 -12.21 4.94
C LEU A 407 -10.33 -13.36 5.91
N ALA A 408 -10.10 -13.15 7.22
CA ALA A 408 -10.38 -14.15 8.25
C ALA A 408 -11.87 -14.29 8.61
N ARG A 409 -12.74 -13.45 8.05
CA ARG A 409 -14.19 -13.55 8.22
C ARG A 409 -14.72 -14.91 7.76
N GLU A 410 -15.50 -15.56 8.61
CA GLU A 410 -16.10 -16.87 8.34
C GLU A 410 -17.28 -16.79 7.35
N ASP A 411 -17.92 -15.62 7.22
CA ASP A 411 -19.04 -15.40 6.31
C ASP A 411 -18.62 -15.01 4.87
N LEU A 412 -17.36 -14.63 4.67
CA LEU A 412 -16.76 -14.39 3.35
C LEU A 412 -16.29 -15.71 2.76
N PHE A 413 -16.89 -16.21 1.68
CA PHE A 413 -16.45 -17.44 1.02
C PHE A 413 -15.33 -17.14 0.01
N THR A 414 -14.20 -17.83 0.12
CA THR A 414 -12.96 -17.49 -0.59
C THR A 414 -12.46 -18.66 -1.41
N VAL A 415 -12.18 -18.42 -2.69
CA VAL A 415 -11.63 -19.43 -3.62
C VAL A 415 -10.29 -18.94 -4.14
N SER A 416 -9.24 -19.76 -3.99
CA SER A 416 -7.90 -19.44 -4.49
C SER A 416 -7.48 -20.44 -5.56
N VAL A 417 -7.10 -19.94 -6.74
CA VAL A 417 -6.55 -20.75 -7.85
C VAL A 417 -5.05 -20.51 -7.91
N GLU A 418 -4.27 -21.53 -7.54
CA GLU A 418 -2.84 -21.36 -7.25
C GLU A 418 -2.00 -22.57 -7.65
N LEU A 419 -0.72 -22.32 -7.93
CA LEU A 419 0.25 -23.38 -8.22
C LEU A 419 0.85 -23.96 -6.94
N PHE A 420 0.93 -23.13 -5.89
CA PHE A 420 1.59 -23.40 -4.63
C PHE A 420 0.73 -22.90 -3.47
N ALA A 421 0.92 -23.45 -2.27
CA ALA A 421 0.28 -22.92 -1.07
C ALA A 421 0.91 -21.55 -0.69
N THR A 422 0.41 -20.46 -1.27
CA THR A 422 0.85 -19.07 -1.03
C THR A 422 0.25 -18.50 0.26
N ASP A 423 0.55 -17.25 0.61
CA ASP A 423 -0.06 -16.59 1.78
C ASP A 423 -1.58 -16.46 1.62
N THR A 424 -2.05 -16.17 0.40
CA THR A 424 -3.49 -16.10 0.10
C THR A 424 -4.20 -17.43 0.27
N THR A 425 -3.56 -18.56 -0.07
CA THR A 425 -4.23 -19.87 0.08
C THR A 425 -4.61 -20.14 1.52
N ASP A 426 -3.86 -19.62 2.50
CA ASP A 426 -4.12 -19.89 3.92
C ASP A 426 -5.45 -19.30 4.41
N TYR A 427 -6.03 -18.35 3.66
CA TYR A 427 -7.33 -17.71 3.93
C TYR A 427 -8.48 -18.29 3.09
N ALA A 428 -8.20 -19.17 2.13
CA ALA A 428 -9.19 -19.74 1.22
C ALA A 428 -10.08 -20.77 1.92
N ASP A 429 -11.34 -20.86 1.51
CA ASP A 429 -12.24 -21.96 1.86
C ASP A 429 -12.04 -23.14 0.90
N ILE A 430 -11.79 -22.83 -0.39
CA ILE A 430 -11.44 -23.80 -1.43
C ILE A 430 -10.16 -23.34 -2.13
N VAL A 431 -9.18 -24.25 -2.24
CA VAL A 431 -7.98 -24.05 -3.06
C VAL A 431 -8.06 -24.98 -4.26
N LEU A 432 -7.91 -24.42 -5.46
CA LEU A 432 -7.95 -25.15 -6.73
C LEU A 432 -6.53 -25.22 -7.33
N PRO A 433 -6.01 -26.41 -7.65
CA PRO A 433 -4.65 -26.58 -8.15
C PRO A 433 -4.55 -26.11 -9.62
N ALA A 434 -3.72 -25.10 -9.85
CA ALA A 434 -3.49 -24.54 -11.19
C ALA A 434 -2.30 -25.20 -11.91
N ALA A 435 -2.45 -25.37 -13.22
CA ALA A 435 -1.37 -25.78 -14.10
C ALA A 435 -0.37 -24.63 -14.30
N SER A 436 0.91 -24.97 -14.47
CA SER A 436 1.96 -24.01 -14.79
C SER A 436 2.10 -23.81 -16.30
N PHE A 437 2.75 -22.73 -16.71
CA PHE A 437 3.01 -22.45 -18.13
C PHE A 437 3.76 -23.54 -18.91
N LEU A 438 4.38 -24.50 -18.21
CA LEU A 438 5.03 -25.67 -18.83
C LEU A 438 4.03 -26.80 -19.14
N GLU A 439 2.76 -26.63 -18.79
CA GLU A 439 1.75 -27.70 -18.72
C GLU A 439 0.54 -27.47 -19.63
N PHE A 440 0.50 -26.37 -20.38
CA PHE A 440 -0.52 -26.07 -21.37
C PHE A 440 -0.02 -25.14 -22.47
N ASP A 441 -0.70 -25.18 -23.62
CA ASP A 441 -0.42 -24.32 -24.77
C ASP A 441 -1.11 -22.96 -24.62
N ASP A 442 -0.42 -21.88 -25.00
CA ASP A 442 -0.93 -20.52 -24.99
C ASP A 442 -0.09 -19.61 -25.91
N LEU A 443 -0.43 -18.33 -25.98
CA LEU A 443 0.36 -17.27 -26.62
C LEU A 443 0.89 -16.30 -25.58
N VAL A 444 2.11 -15.81 -25.81
CA VAL A 444 2.74 -14.78 -24.96
C VAL A 444 3.17 -13.62 -25.84
N ILE A 445 2.88 -12.42 -25.38
CA ILE A 445 3.36 -11.17 -25.98
C ILE A 445 4.33 -10.48 -25.00
N SER A 446 5.26 -9.73 -25.55
CA SER A 446 6.08 -8.81 -24.75
C SER A 446 5.43 -7.44 -24.74
N TYR A 447 5.48 -6.76 -23.60
CA TYR A 447 5.07 -5.38 -23.49
C TYR A 447 6.21 -4.36 -23.73
N PHE A 448 7.39 -4.82 -24.19
CA PHE A 448 8.50 -3.96 -24.62
C PHE A 448 8.62 -3.85 -26.15
N ASN A 449 8.72 -4.99 -26.83
CA ASN A 449 8.80 -5.11 -28.29
C ASN A 449 7.50 -5.69 -28.87
N TYR A 450 7.38 -5.79 -30.20
CA TYR A 450 6.21 -6.29 -30.95
C TYR A 450 6.24 -7.80 -31.25
N SER A 451 6.91 -8.62 -30.46
CA SER A 451 6.95 -10.07 -30.71
C SER A 451 5.65 -10.78 -30.33
N ILE A 452 5.39 -11.91 -30.99
CA ILE A 452 4.40 -12.92 -30.62
C ILE A 452 5.15 -14.24 -30.42
N SER A 453 4.85 -14.94 -29.34
CA SER A 453 5.55 -16.17 -28.98
C SER A 453 4.58 -17.29 -28.63
N ALA A 454 4.96 -18.52 -28.97
CA ALA A 454 4.27 -19.71 -28.49
C ALA A 454 4.72 -20.06 -27.07
N GLN A 455 3.75 -20.25 -26.18
CA GLN A 455 3.94 -21.03 -24.96
C GLN A 455 3.47 -22.45 -25.26
N VAL A 456 4.39 -23.40 -25.18
CA VAL A 456 4.14 -24.80 -25.55
C VAL A 456 4.15 -25.67 -24.30
N LYS A 457 3.16 -26.57 -24.22
CA LYS A 457 3.06 -27.63 -23.22
C LYS A 457 4.28 -28.55 -23.31
N ALA A 458 5.06 -28.60 -22.24
CA ALA A 458 6.25 -29.44 -22.14
C ALA A 458 6.00 -30.76 -21.36
N THR A 459 5.05 -30.75 -20.42
CA THR A 459 4.68 -31.92 -19.59
C THR A 459 3.19 -31.88 -19.24
N GLU A 460 2.63 -33.00 -18.77
CA GLU A 460 1.30 -32.99 -18.16
C GLU A 460 1.31 -32.26 -16.80
N PRO A 461 0.21 -31.57 -16.43
CA PRO A 461 0.03 -31.03 -15.09
C PRO A 461 0.22 -32.10 -14.00
N PRO A 462 0.78 -31.75 -12.82
CA PRO A 462 0.96 -32.70 -11.74
C PRO A 462 -0.38 -33.03 -11.05
N GLY A 463 -0.67 -34.32 -10.90
CA GLY A 463 -1.89 -34.79 -10.25
C GLY A 463 -3.13 -34.40 -11.06
N GLU A 464 -4.05 -33.69 -10.41
CA GLU A 464 -5.30 -33.20 -10.97
C GLU A 464 -5.26 -31.68 -11.25
N ALA A 465 -4.08 -31.06 -11.31
CA ALA A 465 -3.98 -29.64 -11.62
C ALA A 465 -4.52 -29.31 -13.03
N LEU A 466 -5.19 -28.17 -13.17
CA LEU A 466 -5.82 -27.76 -14.43
C LEU A 466 -5.41 -26.34 -14.82
N PRO A 467 -5.28 -26.02 -16.13
CA PRO A 467 -5.14 -24.63 -16.58
C PRO A 467 -6.33 -23.78 -16.17
N ASN A 468 -6.11 -22.50 -15.89
CA ASN A 468 -7.16 -21.59 -15.40
C ASN A 468 -8.41 -21.65 -16.28
N GLN A 469 -8.24 -21.55 -17.60
CA GLN A 469 -9.33 -21.60 -18.56
C GLN A 469 -10.16 -22.89 -18.47
N GLU A 470 -9.53 -24.03 -18.21
CA GLU A 470 -10.24 -25.31 -18.02
C GLU A 470 -11.02 -25.35 -16.68
N ILE A 471 -10.46 -24.78 -15.62
CA ILE A 471 -11.16 -24.64 -14.33
C ILE A 471 -12.48 -23.87 -14.51
N PHE A 472 -12.41 -22.74 -15.23
CA PHE A 472 -13.58 -21.89 -15.45
C PHE A 472 -14.57 -22.46 -16.47
N ARG A 473 -14.13 -23.26 -17.46
CA ARG A 473 -15.04 -24.07 -18.31
C ARG A 473 -15.87 -25.05 -17.49
N ARG A 474 -15.22 -25.80 -16.59
CA ARG A 474 -15.89 -26.76 -15.72
C ARG A 474 -16.84 -26.07 -14.75
N LEU A 475 -16.44 -24.94 -14.19
CA LEU A 475 -17.30 -24.15 -13.33
C LEU A 475 -18.51 -23.60 -14.09
N ALA A 476 -18.34 -23.11 -15.33
CA ALA A 476 -19.44 -22.68 -16.19
C ALA A 476 -20.43 -23.82 -16.46
N ALA A 477 -19.94 -25.02 -16.78
CA ALA A 477 -20.79 -26.21 -16.94
C ALA A 477 -21.55 -26.54 -15.65
N LYS A 478 -20.88 -26.46 -14.50
CA LYS A 478 -21.49 -26.71 -13.17
C LYS A 478 -22.56 -25.67 -12.81
N MET A 479 -22.38 -24.44 -13.27
CA MET A 479 -23.36 -23.37 -13.16
C MET A 479 -24.58 -23.57 -14.09
N GLY A 480 -24.48 -24.46 -15.08
CA GLY A 480 -25.53 -24.72 -16.07
C GLY A 480 -25.56 -23.69 -17.20
N PHE A 481 -24.46 -22.97 -17.41
CA PHE A 481 -24.31 -22.01 -18.50
C PHE A 481 -24.13 -22.73 -19.84
N THR A 482 -24.51 -22.07 -20.93
CA THR A 482 -24.56 -22.68 -22.28
C THR A 482 -23.95 -21.78 -23.36
N GLU A 483 -23.53 -20.57 -23.01
CA GLU A 483 -22.91 -19.61 -23.91
C GLU A 483 -21.60 -20.19 -24.47
N PRO A 484 -21.46 -20.30 -25.81
CA PRO A 484 -20.33 -21.03 -26.42
C PRO A 484 -18.97 -20.42 -26.10
N GLU A 485 -18.91 -19.11 -25.86
CA GLU A 485 -17.70 -18.40 -25.43
C GLU A 485 -17.15 -18.97 -24.12
N LEU A 486 -17.99 -19.49 -23.23
CA LEU A 486 -17.55 -20.08 -21.96
C LEU A 486 -16.93 -21.47 -22.12
N PHE A 487 -17.04 -22.09 -23.30
CA PHE A 487 -16.61 -23.47 -23.57
C PHE A 487 -15.62 -23.60 -24.72
N GLU A 488 -15.24 -22.48 -25.35
CA GLU A 488 -14.29 -22.45 -26.46
C GLU A 488 -12.95 -23.07 -26.05
N SER A 489 -12.44 -24.02 -26.83
CA SER A 489 -11.19 -24.72 -26.54
C SER A 489 -9.94 -23.87 -26.80
N ASP A 490 -8.86 -24.11 -26.05
CA ASP A 490 -7.58 -23.40 -26.19
C ASP A 490 -7.07 -23.38 -27.63
N GLY A 491 -7.09 -24.53 -28.32
CA GLY A 491 -6.59 -24.64 -29.69
C GLY A 491 -7.38 -23.81 -30.71
N VAL A 492 -8.70 -23.68 -30.52
CA VAL A 492 -9.55 -22.81 -31.35
C VAL A 492 -9.22 -21.35 -31.08
N MET A 493 -9.11 -20.96 -29.81
CA MET A 493 -8.75 -19.59 -29.44
C MET A 493 -7.38 -19.20 -29.98
N ILE A 494 -6.35 -20.02 -29.79
CA ILE A 494 -5.00 -19.78 -30.33
C ILE A 494 -5.06 -19.62 -31.85
N THR A 495 -5.83 -20.46 -32.54
CA THR A 495 -6.00 -20.38 -34.00
C THR A 495 -6.65 -19.05 -34.40
N ASN A 496 -7.68 -18.62 -33.69
CA ASN A 496 -8.39 -17.38 -33.98
C ASN A 496 -7.53 -16.15 -33.67
N LEU A 497 -6.84 -16.13 -32.54
CA LEU A 497 -5.91 -15.06 -32.16
C LEU A 497 -4.77 -14.92 -33.19
N LEU A 498 -4.17 -16.02 -33.63
CA LEU A 498 -3.16 -15.96 -34.69
C LEU A 498 -3.76 -15.45 -36.02
N LYS A 499 -4.97 -15.86 -36.38
CA LYS A 499 -5.65 -15.34 -37.58
C LYS A 499 -5.88 -13.82 -37.49
N GLN A 500 -6.29 -13.30 -36.34
CA GLN A 500 -6.50 -11.86 -36.13
C GLN A 500 -5.25 -11.04 -36.41
N THR A 501 -4.07 -11.60 -36.10
CA THR A 501 -2.79 -10.94 -36.39
C THR A 501 -2.49 -10.82 -37.88
N GLY A 502 -3.21 -11.55 -38.75
CA GLY A 502 -2.90 -11.63 -40.18
C GLY A 502 -1.63 -12.42 -40.50
N THR A 503 -1.02 -13.09 -39.51
CA THR A 503 0.13 -13.97 -39.75
C THR A 503 -0.28 -15.23 -40.51
N VAL A 504 0.61 -15.71 -41.39
CA VAL A 504 0.47 -17.01 -42.06
C VAL A 504 0.89 -18.19 -41.15
N LEU A 505 1.45 -17.88 -39.97
CA LEU A 505 1.90 -18.89 -39.02
C LEU A 505 0.72 -19.48 -38.24
N ASN A 506 0.56 -20.80 -38.32
CA ASN A 506 -0.24 -21.52 -37.34
C ASN A 506 0.60 -21.83 -36.08
N PHE A 507 -0.08 -22.27 -35.01
CA PHE A 507 0.59 -22.57 -33.75
C PHE A 507 1.65 -23.67 -33.86
N ALA A 508 1.44 -24.69 -34.71
CA ALA A 508 2.40 -25.77 -34.92
C ALA A 508 3.73 -25.31 -35.58
N ASN A 509 3.68 -24.25 -36.39
CA ASN A 509 4.87 -23.62 -36.95
C ASN A 509 5.51 -22.65 -35.96
N LEU A 510 4.69 -21.84 -35.28
CA LEU A 510 5.18 -20.92 -34.25
C LEU A 510 5.86 -21.68 -33.10
N SER A 511 5.34 -22.82 -32.66
CA SER A 511 5.93 -23.65 -31.59
C SER A 511 7.31 -24.22 -31.93
N LYS A 512 7.60 -24.45 -33.22
CA LYS A 512 8.93 -24.87 -33.68
C LYS A 512 9.94 -23.73 -33.66
N ILE A 513 9.48 -22.51 -33.95
CA ILE A 513 10.27 -21.27 -34.01
C ILE A 513 10.46 -20.67 -32.60
N GLY A 514 9.44 -20.74 -31.75
CA GLY A 514 9.37 -20.10 -30.43
C GLY A 514 8.74 -18.71 -30.53
N THR A 515 9.50 -17.73 -31.04
CA THR A 515 9.12 -16.32 -31.04
C THR A 515 9.38 -15.68 -32.40
N VAL A 516 8.44 -14.85 -32.85
CA VAL A 516 8.60 -14.05 -34.08
C VAL A 516 8.34 -12.57 -33.78
N ASN A 517 9.10 -11.69 -34.43
CA ASN A 517 8.71 -10.29 -34.51
C ASN A 517 7.49 -10.20 -35.44
N HIS A 518 6.38 -9.67 -34.92
CA HIS A 518 5.13 -9.67 -35.68
C HIS A 518 5.09 -8.58 -36.75
N THR A 519 5.63 -7.40 -36.44
CA THR A 519 5.51 -6.21 -37.29
C THR A 519 6.75 -5.99 -38.15
N ALA A 520 6.55 -5.38 -39.33
CA ALA A 520 7.66 -4.88 -40.14
C ALA A 520 8.46 -3.80 -39.40
N GLU A 521 9.76 -3.70 -39.67
CA GLU A 521 10.63 -2.67 -39.09
C GLU A 521 10.81 -1.50 -40.07
N PRO A 522 10.64 -0.23 -39.63
CA PRO A 522 10.24 0.20 -38.30
C PRO A 522 8.71 0.32 -38.14
N VAL A 523 8.22 0.13 -36.91
CA VAL A 523 6.90 0.67 -36.51
C VAL A 523 7.11 2.08 -35.97
N ILE A 524 6.55 3.08 -36.67
CA ILE A 524 6.66 4.49 -36.26
C ILE A 524 5.42 4.85 -35.44
N GLN A 525 5.64 5.20 -34.17
CA GLN A 525 4.59 5.66 -33.25
C GLN A 525 3.97 6.96 -33.77
N PHE A 526 2.64 6.99 -33.96
CA PHE A 526 1.90 8.11 -34.55
C PHE A 526 2.47 8.59 -35.91
N ALA A 527 2.81 7.67 -36.81
CA ALA A 527 3.44 7.98 -38.10
C ALA A 527 2.70 9.05 -38.94
N GLN A 528 1.37 9.09 -38.87
CA GLN A 528 0.55 10.06 -39.59
C GLN A 528 0.26 11.34 -38.79
N LEU A 529 0.80 11.48 -37.58
CA LEU A 529 0.54 12.58 -36.65
C LEU A 529 -0.97 12.81 -36.43
N LYS A 530 -1.72 11.70 -36.35
CA LYS A 530 -3.13 11.67 -36.00
C LYS A 530 -3.27 11.00 -34.64
N PHE A 531 -3.98 11.67 -33.74
CA PHE A 531 -4.12 11.24 -32.36
C PHE A 531 -5.57 10.83 -32.09
N PRO A 532 -5.84 9.64 -31.51
CA PRO A 532 -7.19 9.17 -31.16
C PRO A 532 -7.86 9.95 -30.02
N THR A 533 -7.57 11.23 -29.89
CA THR A 533 -8.23 12.22 -29.04
C THR A 533 -9.47 12.83 -29.73
N PRO A 534 -10.42 13.42 -28.99
CA PRO A 534 -11.56 14.14 -29.58
C PRO A 534 -11.19 15.21 -30.62
N SER A 535 -10.09 15.94 -30.43
CA SER A 535 -9.63 16.99 -31.36
C SER A 535 -8.83 16.47 -32.56
N GLY A 536 -8.41 15.21 -32.55
CA GLY A 536 -7.44 14.66 -33.51
C GLY A 536 -5.98 15.12 -33.29
N LYS A 537 -5.71 15.90 -32.24
CA LYS A 537 -4.42 16.50 -31.87
C LYS A 537 -3.99 16.05 -30.48
N ILE A 538 -2.74 16.28 -30.10
CA ILE A 538 -2.28 16.06 -28.72
C ILE A 538 -2.93 17.09 -27.80
N GLU A 539 -3.71 16.64 -26.82
CA GLU A 539 -4.44 17.53 -25.89
C GLU A 539 -3.64 17.72 -24.60
N ILE A 540 -2.91 18.84 -24.50
CA ILE A 540 -2.07 19.14 -23.32
C ILE A 540 -2.94 19.71 -22.19
N VAL A 541 -3.94 20.51 -22.56
CA VAL A 541 -4.89 21.17 -21.67
C VAL A 541 -6.32 20.92 -22.12
N GLY A 542 -7.26 20.97 -21.19
CA GLY A 542 -8.68 20.80 -21.51
C GLY A 542 -9.55 20.56 -20.29
N GLU A 543 -10.85 20.79 -20.45
CA GLU A 543 -11.86 20.58 -19.39
C GLU A 543 -11.98 19.11 -18.98
N HIS A 544 -11.61 18.17 -19.86
CA HIS A 544 -11.65 16.75 -19.55
C HIS A 544 -10.63 16.36 -18.46
N PHE A 545 -9.53 17.11 -18.29
CA PHE A 545 -8.62 16.96 -17.14
C PHE A 545 -9.27 17.41 -15.83
N GLU A 546 -9.97 18.55 -15.85
CA GLU A 546 -10.68 19.09 -14.68
C GLU A 546 -11.81 18.18 -14.24
N LYS A 547 -12.57 17.62 -15.19
CA LYS A 547 -13.61 16.60 -14.94
C LYS A 547 -13.05 15.33 -14.31
N ALA A 548 -11.79 15.00 -14.59
CA ALA A 548 -11.08 13.89 -13.97
C ALA A 548 -10.42 14.24 -12.62
N GLY A 549 -10.63 15.45 -12.09
CA GLY A 549 -10.09 15.90 -10.81
C GLY A 549 -8.66 16.45 -10.87
N LEU A 550 -8.11 16.67 -12.07
CA LEU A 550 -6.77 17.22 -12.27
C LEU A 550 -6.80 18.73 -12.54
N SER A 551 -5.65 19.39 -12.42
CA SER A 551 -5.48 20.74 -12.98
C SER A 551 -5.66 20.73 -14.50
N ARG A 552 -6.24 21.80 -15.06
CA ARG A 552 -6.46 21.96 -16.50
C ARG A 552 -5.20 21.68 -17.33
N ALA A 553 -4.07 22.27 -16.94
CA ALA A 553 -2.77 22.02 -17.53
C ALA A 553 -1.88 21.19 -16.57
N PRO A 554 -0.89 20.44 -17.08
CA PRO A 554 0.11 19.78 -16.24
C PRO A 554 0.86 20.84 -15.42
N GLN A 555 1.26 20.48 -14.20
CA GLN A 555 1.82 21.41 -13.23
C GLN A 555 3.24 21.02 -12.80
N PRO A 556 4.13 21.99 -12.51
CA PRO A 556 5.49 21.78 -12.01
C PRO A 556 5.53 21.35 -10.53
N PHE A 557 4.66 20.42 -10.14
CA PHE A 557 4.51 20.00 -8.75
C PHE A 557 5.58 18.99 -8.32
N ALA A 558 5.85 19.01 -7.02
CA ALA A 558 6.60 17.99 -6.32
C ALA A 558 5.89 17.69 -5.00
N ASP A 559 5.84 16.42 -4.61
CA ASP A 559 5.39 16.00 -3.29
C ASP A 559 6.25 16.69 -2.22
N ALA A 560 5.61 17.14 -1.14
CA ALA A 560 6.33 17.66 0.01
C ALA A 560 7.34 16.61 0.51
N ARG A 561 8.52 17.05 0.99
CA ARG A 561 9.46 16.14 1.65
C ARG A 561 8.92 15.71 3.02
N PRO A 562 9.23 14.49 3.49
CA PRO A 562 8.85 14.07 4.84
C PRO A 562 9.40 15.05 5.89
N THR A 563 8.59 15.37 6.90
CA THR A 563 8.96 16.23 8.03
C THR A 563 9.20 15.40 9.30
N ASN A 564 9.65 16.05 10.39
CA ASN A 564 9.84 15.42 11.70
C ASN A 564 10.78 14.20 11.69
N GLY A 565 11.75 14.17 10.79
CA GLY A 565 12.72 13.08 10.67
C GLY A 565 12.16 11.78 10.09
N LYS A 566 10.96 11.79 9.50
CA LYS A 566 10.42 10.65 8.75
C LYS A 566 11.21 10.39 7.48
N LEU A 567 11.12 9.15 6.98
CA LEU A 567 11.74 8.71 5.73
C LEU A 567 10.66 8.36 4.71
N ARG A 568 10.91 8.66 3.43
CA ARG A 568 10.08 8.18 2.32
C ARG A 568 10.49 6.76 1.95
N VAL A 569 9.52 5.85 1.87
CA VAL A 569 9.78 4.45 1.54
C VAL A 569 9.70 4.23 0.03
N LEU A 570 10.76 3.68 -0.54
CA LEU A 570 10.74 3.10 -1.88
C LEU A 570 10.71 1.58 -1.80
N SER A 571 9.79 0.96 -2.54
CA SER A 571 9.62 -0.50 -2.56
C SER A 571 9.78 -1.11 -3.96
N PRO A 572 10.96 -0.99 -4.59
CA PRO A 572 11.19 -1.49 -5.93
C PRO A 572 11.12 -3.03 -5.99
N ALA A 573 11.06 -3.57 -7.21
CA ALA A 573 11.12 -5.01 -7.44
C ALA A 573 12.44 -5.60 -6.92
N SER A 574 12.35 -6.75 -6.26
CA SER A 574 13.52 -7.50 -5.80
C SER A 574 14.33 -8.08 -6.97
N PRO A 575 15.67 -8.18 -6.83
CA PRO A 575 16.48 -8.97 -7.75
C PRO A 575 16.08 -10.46 -7.80
N TRP A 576 15.54 -11.01 -6.70
CA TRP A 576 15.40 -12.47 -6.50
C TRP A 576 13.97 -13.01 -6.53
N VAL A 577 12.96 -12.16 -6.36
CA VAL A 577 11.54 -12.53 -6.54
C VAL A 577 10.91 -11.70 -7.66
N MET A 578 9.84 -12.24 -8.25
CA MET A 578 9.01 -11.52 -9.22
C MET A 578 7.68 -11.20 -8.56
N ASN A 579 7.49 -9.96 -8.14
CA ASN A 579 6.46 -9.61 -7.16
C ASN A 579 6.58 -10.58 -5.97
N SER A 580 5.55 -11.36 -5.65
CA SER A 580 5.62 -12.41 -4.61
C SER A 580 5.88 -13.82 -5.14
N SER A 581 6.14 -14.02 -6.44
CA SER A 581 6.49 -15.35 -6.95
C SER A 581 7.87 -15.81 -6.46
N TYR A 582 8.00 -17.14 -6.35
CA TYR A 582 9.22 -17.87 -5.99
C TYR A 582 9.64 -17.85 -4.51
N GLY A 583 8.82 -17.30 -3.60
CA GLY A 583 9.08 -17.32 -2.15
C GLY A 583 9.23 -18.73 -1.56
N ASN A 584 8.68 -19.75 -2.22
CA ASN A 584 8.76 -21.17 -1.86
C ASN A 584 10.05 -21.88 -2.32
N ASP A 585 10.92 -21.23 -3.10
CA ASP A 585 12.18 -21.81 -3.53
C ASP A 585 13.30 -21.55 -2.51
N ALA A 586 13.86 -22.62 -1.94
CA ALA A 586 14.85 -22.51 -0.87
C ALA A 586 16.15 -21.81 -1.31
N LYS A 587 16.53 -21.90 -2.59
CA LYS A 587 17.73 -21.19 -3.09
C LYS A 587 17.45 -19.69 -3.23
N ILE A 588 16.24 -19.31 -3.61
CA ILE A 588 15.81 -17.91 -3.62
C ILE A 588 15.69 -17.38 -2.20
N GLY A 589 15.09 -18.13 -1.27
CA GLY A 589 15.06 -17.77 0.16
C GLY A 589 16.45 -17.49 0.73
N LYS A 590 17.45 -18.33 0.43
CA LYS A 590 18.85 -18.08 0.80
C LYS A 590 19.45 -16.83 0.18
N ARG A 591 19.04 -16.44 -1.04
CA ARG A 591 19.50 -15.23 -1.72
C ARG A 591 18.83 -13.97 -1.20
N LEU A 592 17.58 -14.07 -0.75
CA LEU A 592 16.84 -12.97 -0.14
C LEU A 592 17.41 -12.60 1.24
N GLY A 593 17.89 -13.59 1.99
CA GLY A 593 18.48 -13.36 3.31
C GLY A 593 17.48 -12.79 4.33
N GLU A 594 17.97 -12.00 5.28
CA GLU A 594 17.14 -11.28 6.25
C GLU A 594 16.40 -10.11 5.59
N ALA A 595 15.30 -9.67 6.19
CA ALA A 595 14.58 -8.49 5.70
C ALA A 595 15.34 -7.23 6.11
N GLU A 596 15.69 -6.40 5.12
CA GLU A 596 16.57 -5.24 5.30
C GLU A 596 15.88 -3.93 4.87
N VAL A 597 16.30 -2.84 5.52
CA VAL A 597 16.10 -1.46 5.05
C VAL A 597 17.45 -0.91 4.64
N LEU A 598 17.54 -0.43 3.39
CA LEU A 598 18.73 0.22 2.88
C LEU A 598 18.62 1.73 3.12
N LEU A 599 19.62 2.29 3.81
CA LEU A 599 19.73 3.72 4.12
C LEU A 599 21.00 4.31 3.53
N ASN A 600 20.97 5.61 3.23
CA ASN A 600 22.20 6.35 2.95
C ASN A 600 23.12 6.34 4.18
N PRO A 601 24.46 6.18 4.04
CA PRO A 601 25.37 6.24 5.18
C PRO A 601 25.26 7.52 6.02
N GLN A 602 25.03 8.68 5.39
CA GLN A 602 24.84 9.95 6.10
C GLN A 602 23.52 9.96 6.88
N GLU A 603 22.46 9.40 6.30
CA GLU A 603 21.16 9.26 6.98
C GLU A 603 21.28 8.37 8.22
N ALA A 604 21.97 7.24 8.09
CA ALA A 604 22.22 6.34 9.20
C ALA A 604 23.05 7.01 10.30
N GLN A 605 24.10 7.75 9.94
CA GLN A 605 24.91 8.51 10.88
C GLN A 605 24.09 9.56 11.64
N LEU A 606 23.25 10.35 10.94
CA LEU A 606 22.36 11.35 11.55
C LEU A 606 21.38 10.73 12.55
N LYS A 607 20.99 9.48 12.33
CA LYS A 607 20.05 8.73 13.17
C LYS A 607 20.74 7.80 14.18
N GLY A 608 22.08 7.80 14.26
CA GLY A 608 22.84 6.93 15.16
C GLY A 608 22.66 5.44 14.87
N LEU A 609 22.47 5.07 13.61
CA LEU A 609 22.25 3.69 13.14
C LEU A 609 23.50 3.13 12.46
N GLU A 610 23.78 1.86 12.71
CA GLU A 610 24.88 1.10 12.11
C GLU A 610 24.37 -0.13 11.35
N ILE A 611 25.22 -0.67 10.47
CA ILE A 611 24.92 -1.92 9.73
C ILE A 611 24.54 -3.03 10.72
N GLY A 612 23.46 -3.75 10.43
CA GLY A 612 23.01 -4.89 11.21
C GLY A 612 22.20 -4.52 12.46
N ASN A 613 22.06 -3.23 12.80
CA ASN A 613 21.09 -2.78 13.78
C ASN A 613 19.69 -3.28 13.38
N THR A 614 18.93 -3.77 14.36
CA THR A 614 17.51 -4.06 14.14
C THR A 614 16.73 -2.78 14.38
N VAL A 615 15.86 -2.42 13.44
CA VAL A 615 15.00 -1.24 13.50
C VAL A 615 13.55 -1.63 13.23
N ILE A 616 12.63 -0.81 13.72
CA ILE A 616 11.21 -0.86 13.35
C ILE A 616 10.96 0.33 12.43
N LEU A 617 10.42 0.06 11.23
CA LEU A 617 9.75 1.08 10.44
C LEU A 617 8.28 1.10 10.83
N SER A 618 7.72 2.27 11.12
CA SER A 618 6.32 2.39 11.55
C SER A 618 5.60 3.58 10.95
N ASN A 619 4.29 3.44 10.78
CA ASN A 619 3.35 4.53 10.55
C ASN A 619 1.97 4.18 11.13
N ASP A 620 0.96 4.96 10.78
CA ASP A 620 -0.44 4.77 11.20
C ASP A 620 -1.05 3.43 10.77
N THR A 621 -0.52 2.80 9.72
CA THR A 621 -1.06 1.56 9.15
C THR A 621 -0.45 0.31 9.79
N GLY A 622 0.83 0.37 10.18
CA GLY A 622 1.49 -0.77 10.79
C GLY A 622 3.00 -0.58 11.01
N GLU A 623 3.64 -1.70 11.34
CA GLU A 623 5.05 -1.75 11.72
C GLU A 623 5.75 -2.90 11.00
N LEU A 624 7.03 -2.72 10.69
CA LEU A 624 7.88 -3.71 10.05
C LEU A 624 9.29 -3.69 10.64
N THR A 625 9.70 -4.81 11.25
CA THR A 625 11.05 -4.97 11.79
C THR A 625 12.03 -5.37 10.69
N LEU A 626 13.13 -4.63 10.55
CA LEU A 626 14.13 -4.82 9.51
C LEU A 626 15.55 -4.70 10.08
N LYS A 627 16.53 -5.21 9.33
CA LYS A 627 17.95 -4.96 9.57
C LYS A 627 18.44 -3.77 8.75
N VAL A 628 19.25 -2.90 9.36
CA VAL A 628 19.86 -1.78 8.65
C VAL A 628 20.96 -2.30 7.73
N ALA A 629 20.85 -1.96 6.45
CA ALA A 629 21.92 -2.04 5.46
C ALA A 629 22.22 -0.62 4.95
N LEU A 630 23.47 -0.37 4.54
CA LEU A 630 23.88 0.95 4.04
C LEU A 630 24.15 0.89 2.54
N SER A 631 23.71 1.92 1.83
CA SER A 631 23.98 2.09 0.39
C SER A 631 24.03 3.56 0.00
N GLU A 632 25.08 3.95 -0.72
CA GLU A 632 25.20 5.28 -1.34
C GLU A 632 24.29 5.43 -2.58
N ASP A 633 23.70 4.34 -3.07
CA ASP A 633 22.82 4.36 -4.24
C ASP A 633 21.41 4.89 -3.93
N VAL A 634 21.12 5.22 -2.67
CA VAL A 634 19.83 5.78 -2.20
C VAL A 634 20.09 7.15 -1.55
N PRO A 635 19.27 8.18 -1.82
CA PRO A 635 19.46 9.51 -1.23
C PRO A 635 19.09 9.55 0.27
N CYS A 636 19.58 10.56 0.99
CA CYS A 636 19.11 10.86 2.36
C CYS A 636 17.61 11.18 2.36
N GLY A 637 16.94 10.92 3.49
CA GLY A 637 15.49 11.04 3.62
C GLY A 637 14.69 9.89 2.98
N VAL A 638 15.36 8.85 2.45
CA VAL A 638 14.73 7.69 1.81
C VAL A 638 15.14 6.38 2.48
N ALA A 639 14.15 5.51 2.69
CA ALA A 639 14.33 4.12 3.12
C ALA A 639 13.96 3.19 1.96
N LEU A 640 14.88 2.36 1.50
CA LEU A 640 14.59 1.38 0.44
C LEU A 640 14.34 0.00 1.03
N VAL A 641 13.17 -0.57 0.73
CA VAL A 641 12.74 -1.90 1.22
C VAL A 641 12.15 -2.68 0.05
N TYR A 642 12.85 -3.72 -0.43
CA TYR A 642 12.36 -4.51 -1.57
C TYR A 642 11.02 -5.20 -1.28
N LYS A 643 10.08 -5.12 -2.23
CA LYS A 643 8.78 -5.81 -2.15
C LYS A 643 8.90 -7.31 -2.46
N GLY A 644 7.88 -8.08 -2.08
CA GLY A 644 7.65 -9.44 -2.60
C GLY A 644 7.89 -10.60 -1.63
N ARG A 645 8.34 -10.34 -0.40
CA ARG A 645 8.47 -11.40 0.63
C ARG A 645 7.10 -11.99 0.98
N TRP A 646 7.04 -13.31 1.20
CA TRP A 646 5.85 -13.97 1.75
C TRP A 646 5.75 -13.68 3.25
N PRO A 647 4.71 -12.99 3.73
CA PRO A 647 4.54 -12.73 5.15
C PRO A 647 4.67 -13.99 6.00
N LYS A 648 4.12 -15.14 5.59
CA LYS A 648 4.16 -16.37 6.40
C LYS A 648 5.54 -17.01 6.56
N LEU A 649 6.51 -16.61 5.73
CA LEU A 649 7.90 -17.04 5.82
C LEU A 649 8.79 -16.03 6.54
N ASP A 650 8.28 -14.84 6.81
CA ASP A 650 8.99 -13.78 7.52
C ASP A 650 8.66 -13.86 9.02
N PRO A 651 9.65 -13.73 9.94
CA PRO A 651 9.39 -13.75 11.38
C PRO A 651 8.36 -12.71 11.83
N ASN A 652 8.24 -11.59 11.12
CA ASN A 652 7.28 -10.53 11.42
C ASN A 652 5.83 -10.87 11.02
N CYS A 653 5.62 -11.98 10.29
CA CYS A 653 4.34 -12.27 9.63
C CYS A 653 3.83 -11.09 8.77
N ALA A 654 4.75 -10.32 8.18
CA ALA A 654 4.48 -9.08 7.46
C ALA A 654 5.57 -8.79 6.42
N ASN A 655 5.27 -7.91 5.46
CA ASN A 655 6.24 -7.34 4.53
C ASN A 655 5.98 -5.83 4.35
N VAL A 656 6.71 -5.16 3.44
CA VAL A 656 6.61 -3.70 3.23
C VAL A 656 5.19 -3.17 3.02
N ASN A 657 4.25 -3.98 2.52
CA ASN A 657 2.87 -3.56 2.32
C ASN A 657 2.07 -3.37 3.62
N VAL A 658 2.59 -3.80 4.78
CA VAL A 658 2.02 -3.46 6.09
C VAL A 658 2.09 -1.96 6.39
N LEU A 659 3.02 -1.26 5.75
CA LEU A 659 3.22 0.19 5.88
C LEU A 659 2.42 0.97 4.81
N ASN A 660 1.75 0.30 3.88
CA ASN A 660 1.05 0.96 2.78
C ASN A 660 -0.39 1.29 3.20
N PRO A 661 -0.75 2.59 3.38
CA PRO A 661 -2.07 3.01 3.85
C PRO A 661 -3.19 2.89 2.81
N GLY A 662 -2.90 2.43 1.58
CA GLY A 662 -3.90 2.39 0.52
C GLY A 662 -4.26 3.78 -0.02
N LYS A 663 -3.32 4.73 0.01
CA LYS A 663 -3.54 6.05 -0.61
C LYS A 663 -3.55 5.94 -2.13
N LYS A 664 -4.42 6.77 -2.75
CA LYS A 664 -4.64 6.83 -4.20
C LYS A 664 -3.84 7.97 -4.84
N THR A 665 -3.47 7.77 -6.10
CA THR A 665 -2.96 8.83 -6.99
C THR A 665 -4.06 9.84 -7.34
N ASP A 666 -3.66 11.03 -7.78
CA ASP A 666 -4.50 12.11 -8.31
C ASP A 666 -5.36 11.72 -9.52
N LEU A 667 -5.01 10.65 -10.23
CA LEU A 667 -5.76 10.11 -11.37
C LEU A 667 -5.98 8.60 -11.26
N ALA A 668 -7.17 8.14 -11.67
CA ALA A 668 -7.50 6.73 -11.90
C ALA A 668 -7.32 5.80 -10.69
N GLU A 669 -7.40 6.34 -9.47
CA GLU A 669 -7.43 5.59 -8.21
C GLU A 669 -6.26 4.59 -8.02
N SER A 670 -5.11 4.88 -8.64
CA SER A 670 -3.95 3.99 -8.63
C SER A 670 -3.16 4.10 -7.32
N SER A 671 -2.24 3.17 -7.06
CA SER A 671 -1.44 3.13 -5.83
C SER A 671 -0.34 4.17 -5.81
N CYS A 672 -0.22 4.94 -4.72
CA CYS A 672 0.90 5.85 -4.48
C CYS A 672 1.95 5.28 -3.50
N VAL A 673 2.30 3.99 -3.64
CA VAL A 673 3.17 3.26 -2.70
C VAL A 673 4.57 3.86 -2.51
N HIS A 674 5.07 4.68 -3.45
CA HIS A 674 6.37 5.38 -3.31
C HIS A 674 6.27 6.73 -2.57
N SER A 675 5.07 7.12 -2.12
CA SER A 675 4.84 8.27 -1.24
C SER A 675 4.56 7.84 0.22
N VAL A 676 4.79 6.56 0.57
CA VAL A 676 4.69 6.07 1.95
C VAL A 676 5.78 6.72 2.80
N GLU A 677 5.41 7.20 3.98
CA GLU A 677 6.32 7.79 4.95
C GLU A 677 6.31 6.98 6.23
N VAL A 678 7.48 6.83 6.84
CA VAL A 678 7.68 6.05 8.07
C VAL A 678 8.61 6.74 9.04
N GLU A 679 8.40 6.46 10.32
CA GLU A 679 9.40 6.65 11.36
C GLU A 679 10.32 5.43 11.41
N ILE A 680 11.55 5.63 11.88
CA ILE A 680 12.54 4.56 12.04
C ILE A 680 13.08 4.61 13.46
N THR A 681 12.94 3.49 14.18
CA THR A 681 13.30 3.41 15.59
C THR A 681 14.20 2.20 15.83
N PRO A 682 15.39 2.35 16.45
CA PRO A 682 16.23 1.21 16.79
C PRO A 682 15.59 0.33 17.86
N ILE A 683 15.66 -0.98 17.66
CA ILE A 683 15.44 -1.94 18.73
C ILE A 683 16.76 -2.08 19.47
N ASN A 684 16.88 -1.41 20.61
CA ASN A 684 18.05 -1.56 21.48
C ASN A 684 18.21 -3.03 21.85
N THR A 685 19.17 -3.68 21.20
CA THR A 685 19.49 -5.07 21.46
C THR A 685 20.28 -5.08 22.75
N ILE A 686 19.63 -5.34 23.89
CA ILE A 686 20.35 -5.66 25.12
C ILE A 686 21.17 -6.92 24.83
N THR A 687 22.46 -6.74 24.57
CA THR A 687 23.39 -7.84 24.35
C THR A 687 23.91 -8.35 25.69
N SER A 688 23.88 -9.68 25.83
CA SER A 688 24.62 -10.52 26.77
C SER A 688 24.06 -10.75 28.20
N ARG A 689 23.58 -12.00 28.36
CA ARG A 689 23.64 -12.91 29.53
C ARG A 689 22.60 -12.72 30.64
N THR A 690 21.50 -13.45 30.51
CA THR A 690 21.26 -14.79 31.11
C THR A 690 19.91 -15.26 30.57
N LYS A 691 19.75 -16.56 30.30
CA LYS A 691 18.44 -17.11 29.90
C LYS A 691 17.40 -16.72 30.96
N PRO A 692 16.35 -15.94 30.66
CA PRO A 692 15.23 -15.83 31.55
C PRO A 692 14.33 -17.04 31.29
N SER A 693 14.08 -17.80 32.35
CA SER A 693 13.10 -18.87 32.38
C SER A 693 11.74 -18.39 31.86
N ALA A 694 11.05 -19.26 31.13
CA ALA A 694 9.66 -19.09 30.73
C ALA A 694 8.80 -18.58 31.90
N ARG A 695 8.44 -17.30 31.84
CA ARG A 695 7.26 -16.74 32.50
C ARG A 695 6.59 -15.79 31.50
N ASN A 696 5.28 -15.97 31.38
CA ASN A 696 4.39 -15.42 30.36
C ASN A 696 4.56 -13.90 30.13
N ASN A 697 4.82 -13.49 28.88
CA ASN A 697 4.59 -12.11 28.44
C ASN A 697 3.07 -11.91 28.29
N ILE A 698 2.41 -11.47 29.35
CA ILE A 698 1.04 -10.96 29.28
C ILE A 698 1.15 -9.47 28.92
N LEU A 699 0.52 -9.05 27.81
CA LEU A 699 0.39 -7.65 27.42
C LEU A 699 -0.42 -6.89 28.49
N LYS A 700 0.08 -5.74 28.97
CA LYS A 700 -0.68 -4.89 29.91
C LYS A 700 -1.84 -4.22 29.18
N THR A 701 -2.94 -3.95 29.86
CA THR A 701 -4.18 -3.41 29.30
C THR A 701 -4.55 -2.08 29.96
N ALA A 702 -4.90 -1.07 29.17
CA ALA A 702 -5.41 0.22 29.64
C ALA A 702 -6.78 0.48 29.02
N LEU A 703 -7.83 0.45 29.83
CA LEU A 703 -9.20 0.74 29.40
C LEU A 703 -9.52 2.22 29.66
N CYS A 704 -9.98 2.93 28.64
CA CYS A 704 -10.31 4.36 28.69
C CYS A 704 -11.80 4.56 28.44
N LEU A 705 -12.53 5.00 29.47
CA LEU A 705 -13.95 5.36 29.36
C LEU A 705 -14.05 6.78 28.78
N ARG A 706 -14.74 6.92 27.65
CA ARG A 706 -14.87 8.17 26.89
C ARG A 706 -16.34 8.61 26.78
N HIS A 707 -16.60 9.87 27.10
CA HIS A 707 -17.96 10.45 27.10
C HIS A 707 -18.24 11.28 25.84
N VAL A 708 -17.21 11.89 25.24
CA VAL A 708 -17.27 12.59 23.95
C VAL A 708 -16.04 12.28 23.12
N ALA A 709 -16.20 12.12 21.81
CA ALA A 709 -15.17 11.54 20.93
C ALA A 709 -13.87 12.35 20.84
N PHE A 710 -13.91 13.66 21.13
CA PHE A 710 -12.75 14.55 21.04
C PHE A 710 -12.00 14.74 22.36
N GLU A 711 -12.54 14.26 23.49
CA GLU A 711 -11.81 14.17 24.75
C GLU A 711 -11.10 12.81 24.78
N ASP A 712 -9.78 12.81 24.57
CA ASP A 712 -8.93 11.62 24.50
C ASP A 712 -7.74 11.72 25.46
N LEU A 713 -6.90 10.69 25.51
CA LEU A 713 -5.73 10.66 26.40
C LEU A 713 -4.62 11.64 25.97
N GLY A 714 -4.73 12.32 24.83
CA GLY A 714 -3.74 13.26 24.32
C GLY A 714 -2.29 12.77 24.46
N SER A 715 -1.48 13.52 25.21
CA SER A 715 -0.07 13.25 25.49
C SER A 715 0.19 12.02 26.37
N PHE A 716 -0.83 11.48 27.06
CA PHE A 716 -0.69 10.32 27.93
C PHE A 716 -0.70 9.00 27.14
N GLU A 717 -1.40 8.92 26.01
CA GLU A 717 -1.49 7.68 25.22
C GLU A 717 -0.13 7.19 24.68
N PRO A 718 0.74 8.04 24.12
CA PRO A 718 2.08 7.63 23.72
C PRO A 718 2.90 7.06 24.88
N ILE A 719 2.71 7.59 26.09
CA ILE A 719 3.42 7.14 27.30
C ILE A 719 2.92 5.77 27.72
N LEU A 720 1.60 5.54 27.77
CA LEU A 720 1.03 4.21 28.04
C LEU A 720 1.56 3.15 27.07
N LYS A 721 1.58 3.48 25.77
CA LYS A 721 2.14 2.59 24.75
C LYS A 721 3.62 2.30 24.99
N SER A 722 4.40 3.29 25.43
CA SER A 722 5.83 3.09 25.76
C SER A 722 6.06 2.22 27.01
N TYR A 723 5.11 2.16 27.93
CA TYR A 723 5.11 1.27 29.12
C TYR A 723 4.49 -0.11 28.84
N GLY A 724 4.14 -0.41 27.58
CA GLY A 724 3.63 -1.71 27.16
C GLY A 724 2.13 -1.91 27.38
N TYR A 725 1.36 -0.84 27.63
CA TYR A 725 -0.09 -0.90 27.70
C TYR A 725 -0.75 -0.92 26.31
N GLN A 726 -1.67 -1.85 26.11
CA GLN A 726 -2.65 -1.81 25.05
C GLN A 726 -3.82 -0.92 25.46
N VAL A 727 -3.91 0.26 24.86
CA VAL A 727 -4.98 1.23 25.11
C VAL A 727 -6.25 0.85 24.33
N THR A 728 -7.38 0.79 25.02
CA THR A 728 -8.71 0.55 24.43
C THR A 728 -9.67 1.64 24.89
N TYR A 729 -10.29 2.36 23.94
CA TYR A 729 -11.35 3.33 24.24
C TYR A 729 -12.72 2.65 24.23
N LEU A 730 -13.57 3.04 25.17
CA LEU A 730 -14.95 2.56 25.30
C LEU A 730 -15.89 3.76 25.46
N GLU A 731 -16.85 3.88 24.55
CA GLU A 731 -17.83 4.97 24.53
C GLU A 731 -18.98 4.66 25.49
N VAL A 732 -19.03 5.34 26.64
CA VAL A 732 -19.96 5.00 27.73
C VAL A 732 -21.44 5.09 27.36
N GLY A 733 -21.78 5.91 26.35
CA GLY A 733 -23.15 6.07 25.86
C GLY A 733 -23.63 4.99 24.88
N THR A 734 -22.72 4.16 24.33
CA THR A 734 -23.08 3.14 23.32
C THR A 734 -22.64 1.73 23.70
N ASN A 735 -21.65 1.60 24.58
CA ASN A 735 -21.15 0.32 25.03
C ASN A 735 -21.80 -0.12 26.35
N ASN A 736 -21.92 -1.44 26.57
CA ASN A 736 -22.53 -2.01 27.77
C ASN A 736 -21.52 -2.09 28.92
N LEU A 737 -21.53 -1.09 29.82
CA LEU A 737 -20.61 -1.03 30.97
C LEU A 737 -20.75 -2.20 31.94
N ARG A 738 -21.95 -2.81 32.05
CA ARG A 738 -22.18 -3.96 32.94
C ARG A 738 -21.45 -5.22 32.51
N ALA A 739 -21.03 -5.30 31.25
CA ALA A 739 -20.26 -6.43 30.71
C ALA A 739 -18.76 -6.32 30.98
N ILE A 740 -18.29 -5.20 31.55
CA ILE A 740 -16.89 -4.96 31.86
C ILE A 740 -16.61 -5.48 33.27
N ASP A 741 -15.57 -6.30 33.42
CA ASP A 741 -14.98 -6.55 34.74
C ASP A 741 -13.96 -5.45 35.06
N PRO A 742 -14.23 -4.55 36.02
CA PRO A 742 -13.28 -3.48 36.37
C PRO A 742 -11.95 -3.99 36.93
N LEU A 743 -11.88 -5.24 37.37
CA LEU A 743 -10.68 -5.78 38.03
C LEU A 743 -9.68 -6.39 37.03
N GLU A 744 -10.11 -6.73 35.81
CA GLU A 744 -9.26 -7.39 34.81
C GLU A 744 -8.26 -6.44 34.15
N THR A 745 -8.62 -5.17 33.95
CA THR A 745 -7.73 -4.20 33.28
C THR A 745 -6.59 -3.77 34.21
N ASP A 746 -5.38 -3.68 33.66
CA ASP A 746 -4.20 -3.26 34.44
C ASP A 746 -4.31 -1.78 34.84
N LEU A 747 -4.83 -0.93 33.93
CA LEU A 747 -5.13 0.48 34.17
C LEU A 747 -6.55 0.83 33.68
N LEU A 748 -7.26 1.61 34.48
CA LEU A 748 -8.52 2.27 34.08
C LEU A 748 -8.31 3.78 34.02
N VAL A 749 -8.69 4.42 32.92
CA VAL A 749 -8.76 5.88 32.80
C VAL A 749 -10.20 6.29 32.51
N VAL A 750 -10.73 7.24 33.27
CA VAL A 750 -12.06 7.83 33.04
C VAL A 750 -11.85 9.28 32.60
N LEU A 751 -12.23 9.56 31.35
CA LEU A 751 -12.01 10.86 30.72
C LEU A 751 -13.09 11.87 31.15
N GLY A 752 -12.91 13.11 30.68
CA GLY A 752 -13.88 14.17 30.90
C GLY A 752 -15.13 14.03 30.05
N GLY A 753 -16.09 14.91 30.30
CA GLY A 753 -17.30 15.02 29.51
C GLY A 753 -18.21 16.15 30.01
N PRO A 754 -19.16 16.59 29.18
CA PRO A 754 -20.03 17.74 29.46
C PRO A 754 -21.23 17.40 30.37
N ILE A 755 -21.19 16.26 31.07
CA ILE A 755 -22.33 15.67 31.79
C ILE A 755 -22.10 15.79 33.29
N GLY A 756 -23.14 16.15 34.05
CA GLY A 756 -23.08 16.18 35.51
C GLY A 756 -23.27 14.78 36.11
N VAL A 757 -22.47 14.43 37.13
CA VAL A 757 -22.54 13.11 37.81
C VAL A 757 -23.94 12.80 38.38
N TYR A 758 -24.72 13.82 38.70
CA TYR A 758 -26.08 13.69 39.24
C TYR A 758 -27.18 13.57 38.17
N GLU A 759 -26.86 13.64 36.88
CA GLU A 759 -27.82 13.63 35.77
C GLU A 759 -28.27 12.22 35.34
N VAL A 760 -28.31 11.27 36.29
CA VAL A 760 -28.61 9.84 36.07
C VAL A 760 -29.95 9.58 35.37
N ASN A 761 -30.92 10.49 35.48
CA ASN A 761 -32.21 10.37 34.80
C ASN A 761 -32.08 10.63 33.28
N SER A 762 -31.21 11.56 32.89
CA SER A 762 -30.91 11.89 31.50
C SER A 762 -29.88 10.93 30.91
N TYR A 763 -28.93 10.47 31.73
CA TYR A 763 -27.82 9.62 31.35
C TYR A 763 -27.72 8.39 32.27
N PRO A 764 -28.56 7.36 32.07
CA PRO A 764 -28.63 6.21 32.97
C PRO A 764 -27.33 5.41 33.07
N PHE A 765 -26.45 5.48 32.06
CA PHE A 765 -25.15 4.80 32.08
C PHE A 765 -24.24 5.26 33.23
N LEU A 766 -24.45 6.47 33.77
CA LEU A 766 -23.73 6.99 34.94
C LEU A 766 -23.90 6.09 36.18
N ILE A 767 -25.04 5.41 36.32
CA ILE A 767 -25.27 4.46 37.41
C ILE A 767 -24.31 3.27 37.28
N ASP A 768 -24.15 2.75 36.07
CA ASP A 768 -23.29 1.61 35.80
C ASP A 768 -21.80 1.99 35.89
N GLU A 769 -21.45 3.21 35.46
CA GLU A 769 -20.09 3.76 35.56
C GLU A 769 -19.66 3.98 37.01
N VAL A 770 -20.52 4.55 37.87
CA VAL A 770 -20.25 4.69 39.31
C VAL A 770 -20.09 3.31 39.96
N ALA A 771 -20.97 2.35 39.65
CA ALA A 771 -20.86 0.99 40.20
C ALA A 771 -19.58 0.27 39.77
N LEU A 772 -19.09 0.52 38.55
CA LEU A 772 -17.81 0.02 38.05
C LEU A 772 -16.64 0.62 38.85
N LEU A 773 -16.66 1.94 39.06
CA LEU A 773 -15.64 2.65 39.85
C LEU A 773 -15.64 2.26 41.33
N GLU A 774 -16.81 2.07 41.95
CA GLU A 774 -16.92 1.60 43.34
C GLU A 774 -16.14 0.29 43.54
N LYS A 775 -16.31 -0.67 42.63
CA LYS A 775 -15.58 -1.95 42.67
C LYS A 775 -14.08 -1.76 42.46
N ARG A 776 -13.68 -0.94 41.49
CA ARG A 776 -12.28 -0.70 41.15
C ARG A 776 -11.51 0.00 42.28
N LEU A 777 -12.08 1.08 42.82
CA LEU A 777 -11.45 1.89 43.85
C LEU A 777 -11.38 1.17 45.20
N ALA A 778 -12.35 0.30 45.49
CA ALA A 778 -12.30 -0.58 46.66
C ALA A 778 -11.16 -1.61 46.59
N ALA A 779 -10.76 -2.01 45.37
CA ALA A 779 -9.64 -2.92 45.14
C ALA A 779 -8.27 -2.21 45.10
N ASP A 780 -8.24 -0.87 45.20
CA ASP A 780 -7.03 -0.03 45.08
C ASP A 780 -6.18 -0.40 43.85
N LEU A 781 -6.83 -0.61 42.70
CA LEU A 781 -6.14 -0.91 41.45
C LEU A 781 -5.96 0.36 40.60
N PRO A 782 -4.91 0.46 39.76
CA PRO A 782 -4.58 1.66 39.02
C PRO A 782 -5.76 2.31 38.30
N THR A 783 -6.07 3.54 38.70
CA THR A 783 -7.23 4.29 38.21
C THR A 783 -6.93 5.78 38.14
N LEU A 784 -7.10 6.39 36.96
CA LEU A 784 -6.97 7.82 36.73
C LEU A 784 -8.32 8.42 36.31
N GLY A 785 -8.80 9.42 37.03
CA GLY A 785 -9.99 10.18 36.66
C GLY A 785 -9.64 11.60 36.24
N LEU A 786 -10.07 12.03 35.05
CA LEU A 786 -9.81 13.35 34.47
C LEU A 786 -11.13 14.13 34.33
N CYS A 787 -11.16 15.36 34.84
CA CYS A 787 -12.35 16.21 34.90
C CYS A 787 -13.58 15.46 35.45
N LEU A 788 -14.57 15.13 34.61
CA LEU A 788 -15.74 14.30 34.98
C LEU A 788 -15.32 12.98 35.64
N GLY A 789 -14.26 12.33 35.16
CA GLY A 789 -13.75 11.11 35.77
C GLY A 789 -13.36 11.28 37.24
N SER A 790 -12.77 12.41 37.62
CA SER A 790 -12.44 12.70 39.03
C SER A 790 -13.69 12.91 39.89
N GLN A 791 -14.74 13.51 39.32
CA GLN A 791 -16.03 13.70 39.97
C GLN A 791 -16.75 12.36 40.17
N LEU A 792 -16.71 11.48 39.17
CA LEU A 792 -17.25 10.12 39.25
C LEU A 792 -16.52 9.28 40.30
N MET A 793 -15.19 9.40 40.38
CA MET A 793 -14.40 8.78 41.46
C MET A 793 -14.82 9.31 42.83
N ALA A 794 -14.99 10.63 43.00
CA ALA A 794 -15.42 11.22 44.25
C ALA A 794 -16.81 10.70 44.67
N LYS A 795 -17.74 10.61 43.70
CA LYS A 795 -19.08 10.04 43.91
C LYS A 795 -19.03 8.57 44.34
N ALA A 796 -18.22 7.76 43.66
CA ALA A 796 -18.02 6.34 43.98
C ALA A 796 -17.41 6.14 45.38
N LEU A 797 -16.60 7.09 45.85
CA LEU A 797 -16.05 7.11 47.22
C LEU A 797 -17.03 7.71 48.26
N GLY A 798 -18.28 7.98 47.87
CA GLY A 798 -19.33 8.46 48.76
C GLY A 798 -19.31 9.97 49.03
N ALA A 799 -18.49 10.75 48.30
CA ALA A 799 -18.51 12.20 48.39
C ALA A 799 -19.69 12.81 47.62
N LYS A 800 -20.07 14.03 48.00
CA LYS A 800 -21.08 14.80 47.26
C LYS A 800 -20.43 15.49 46.07
N VAL A 801 -21.03 15.34 44.90
CA VAL A 801 -20.72 16.13 43.69
C VAL A 801 -21.88 17.07 43.42
N TYR A 802 -21.61 18.34 43.15
CA TYR A 802 -22.64 19.36 43.00
C TYR A 802 -22.19 20.51 42.08
N PRO A 803 -23.13 21.20 41.40
CA PRO A 803 -22.81 22.37 40.60
C PRO A 803 -22.36 23.50 41.53
N SER A 804 -21.28 24.18 41.16
CA SER A 804 -20.71 25.25 41.99
C SER A 804 -21.38 26.61 41.79
N GLY A 805 -22.16 26.75 40.71
CA GLY A 805 -22.77 28.02 40.29
C GLY A 805 -21.83 28.95 39.51
N ARG A 806 -20.56 28.55 39.30
CA ARG A 806 -19.56 29.24 38.46
C ARG A 806 -18.78 28.24 37.61
N LYS A 807 -18.10 28.71 36.56
CA LYS A 807 -17.26 27.87 35.69
C LYS A 807 -15.80 28.31 35.76
N GLU A 808 -14.88 27.36 35.83
CA GLU A 808 -13.45 27.56 35.63
C GLU A 808 -13.07 26.93 34.29
N ILE A 809 -13.03 27.78 33.24
CA ILE A 809 -12.64 27.37 31.89
C ILE A 809 -11.49 28.25 31.42
N GLY A 810 -10.36 27.64 31.11
CA GLY A 810 -9.16 28.30 30.62
C GLY A 810 -7.89 27.89 31.37
N TRP A 811 -6.81 28.63 31.11
CA TRP A 811 -5.48 28.32 31.63
C TRP A 811 -5.22 29.04 32.94
N SER A 812 -5.06 28.31 34.04
CA SER A 812 -4.72 28.87 35.35
C SER A 812 -3.81 27.93 36.16
N PRO A 813 -2.93 28.47 37.01
CA PRO A 813 -1.98 27.67 37.78
C PRO A 813 -2.66 26.94 38.95
N LEU A 814 -2.08 25.80 39.34
CA LEU A 814 -2.48 25.05 40.54
C LEU A 814 -1.89 25.64 41.82
N ILE A 815 -2.54 25.42 42.95
CA ILE A 815 -2.02 25.69 44.30
C ILE A 815 -1.82 24.34 44.97
N LEU A 816 -0.58 23.86 45.02
CA LEU A 816 -0.27 22.54 45.60
C LEU A 816 -0.28 22.57 47.13
N THR A 817 -0.90 21.56 47.74
CA THR A 817 -0.75 21.29 49.18
C THR A 817 0.66 20.73 49.46
N GLU A 818 1.03 20.62 50.74
CA GLU A 818 2.29 19.95 51.11
C GLU A 818 2.35 18.49 50.63
N ALA A 819 1.20 17.79 50.63
CA ALA A 819 1.10 16.45 50.05
C ALA A 819 1.23 16.48 48.51
N GLY A 820 0.63 17.49 47.85
CA GLY A 820 0.76 17.71 46.41
C GLY A 820 2.22 17.86 45.96
N LYS A 821 3.00 18.67 46.68
CA LYS A 821 4.44 18.88 46.43
C LYS A 821 5.30 17.62 46.57
N GLN A 822 4.82 16.63 47.32
CA GLN A 822 5.49 15.34 47.50
C GLN A 822 4.97 14.23 46.57
N SER A 823 3.93 14.52 45.79
CA SER A 823 3.30 13.59 44.84
C SER A 823 3.77 13.85 43.40
N PRO A 824 3.43 12.97 42.43
CA PRO A 824 3.73 13.22 41.02
C PRO A 824 3.18 14.54 40.48
N ILE A 825 2.11 15.10 41.07
CA ILE A 825 1.53 16.40 40.67
C ILE A 825 2.52 17.56 40.87
N ALA A 826 3.60 17.40 41.64
CA ALA A 826 4.66 18.41 41.75
C ALA A 826 5.27 18.82 40.39
N GLU A 827 5.21 17.95 39.37
CA GLU A 827 5.65 18.27 38.00
C GLU A 827 4.71 19.27 37.29
N LEU A 828 3.53 19.55 37.87
CA LEU A 828 2.55 20.53 37.41
C LEU A 828 2.47 21.74 38.34
N ALA A 829 3.54 22.01 39.09
CA ALA A 829 3.58 23.12 40.03
C ALA A 829 3.37 24.49 39.33
N PRO A 830 2.76 25.47 40.03
CA PRO A 830 2.40 26.77 39.45
C PRO A 830 3.57 27.54 38.83
N GLU A 831 4.78 27.36 39.37
CA GLU A 831 6.02 27.95 38.85
C GLU A 831 6.47 27.38 37.50
N LEU A 832 5.94 26.22 37.09
CA LEU A 832 6.29 25.55 35.85
C LEU A 832 5.35 25.92 34.71
N THR A 833 4.04 25.72 34.90
CA THR A 833 3.03 25.98 33.86
C THR A 833 1.62 26.07 34.43
N PRO A 834 0.76 26.96 33.89
CA PRO A 834 -0.69 26.82 34.03
C PRO A 834 -1.16 25.49 33.44
N VAL A 835 -2.20 24.91 34.04
CA VAL A 835 -2.93 23.75 33.51
C VAL A 835 -4.25 24.20 32.87
N LEU A 836 -4.87 23.34 32.06
CA LEU A 836 -6.17 23.65 31.46
C LEU A 836 -7.30 23.20 32.40
N HIS A 837 -8.14 24.15 32.80
CA HIS A 837 -9.38 23.87 33.53
C HIS A 837 -10.56 23.90 32.56
N TRP A 838 -11.50 22.97 32.72
CA TRP A 838 -12.73 22.93 31.93
C TRP A 838 -13.89 22.32 32.71
N HIS A 839 -14.33 22.98 33.77
CA HIS A 839 -15.40 22.46 34.63
C HIS A 839 -16.27 23.56 35.27
N GLY A 840 -17.48 23.18 35.68
CA GLY A 840 -18.37 24.02 36.51
C GLY A 840 -18.92 23.32 37.76
N ASP A 841 -18.70 22.00 37.85
CA ASP A 841 -19.09 21.16 38.96
C ASP A 841 -17.89 20.91 39.87
N THR A 842 -18.15 20.72 41.15
CA THR A 842 -17.12 20.40 42.15
C THR A 842 -17.61 19.33 43.10
N PHE A 843 -16.74 18.90 44.01
CA PHE A 843 -17.03 17.83 44.95
C PHE A 843 -16.45 18.10 46.34
N ASP A 844 -17.06 17.48 47.35
CA ASP A 844 -16.45 17.36 48.67
C ASP A 844 -15.24 16.41 48.58
N LEU A 845 -14.15 16.68 49.29
CA LEU A 845 -13.03 15.74 49.34
C LEU A 845 -13.51 14.40 49.92
N PRO A 846 -13.34 13.27 49.22
CA PRO A 846 -13.76 11.98 49.74
C PRO A 846 -13.10 11.68 51.10
N LYS A 847 -13.88 11.12 52.03
CA LYS A 847 -13.37 10.86 53.38
C LYS A 847 -12.25 9.82 53.32
N GLY A 848 -11.04 10.24 53.68
CA GLY A 848 -9.82 9.40 53.63
C GLY A 848 -8.97 9.61 52.38
N ALA A 849 -9.41 10.43 51.42
CA ALA A 849 -8.56 10.85 50.30
C ALA A 849 -7.53 11.90 50.75
N ILE A 850 -6.38 11.93 50.07
CA ILE A 850 -5.32 12.91 50.30
C ILE A 850 -5.53 14.07 49.33
N HIS A 851 -5.70 15.28 49.85
CA HIS A 851 -5.87 16.47 49.04
C HIS A 851 -4.52 16.97 48.49
N LEU A 852 -4.41 17.11 47.17
CA LEU A 852 -3.14 17.40 46.48
C LEU A 852 -3.06 18.81 45.90
N ALA A 853 -4.14 19.35 45.34
CA ALA A 853 -4.12 20.66 44.70
C ALA A 853 -5.46 21.37 44.76
N ALA A 854 -5.40 22.70 44.80
CA ALA A 854 -6.51 23.63 44.65
C ALA A 854 -6.23 24.60 43.47
N SER A 855 -7.17 25.47 43.13
CA SER A 855 -6.97 26.67 42.32
C SER A 855 -7.45 27.90 43.09
N SER A 856 -7.32 29.10 42.51
CA SER A 856 -7.90 30.31 43.11
C SER A 856 -9.43 30.23 43.22
N GLU A 857 -10.07 29.47 42.34
CA GLU A 857 -11.53 29.36 42.26
C GLU A 857 -12.09 28.12 42.96
N PHE A 858 -11.35 27.01 42.99
CA PHE A 858 -11.87 25.74 43.52
C PHE A 858 -10.90 25.07 44.48
N GLN A 859 -11.45 24.61 45.62
CA GLN A 859 -10.64 23.95 46.62
C GLN A 859 -10.16 22.57 46.16
N GLN A 860 -10.98 21.80 45.45
CA GLN A 860 -10.61 20.44 45.04
C GLN A 860 -10.23 20.39 43.56
N GLN A 861 -8.92 20.43 43.27
CA GLN A 861 -8.38 20.24 41.92
C GLN A 861 -7.73 18.88 41.72
N ALA A 862 -7.16 18.29 42.78
CA ALA A 862 -6.67 16.92 42.71
C ALA A 862 -6.69 16.22 44.06
N PHE A 863 -6.95 14.91 44.04
CA PHE A 863 -6.84 14.06 45.21
C PHE A 863 -6.27 12.68 44.84
N ALA A 864 -5.58 12.05 45.79
CA ALA A 864 -5.18 10.65 45.71
C ALA A 864 -6.06 9.78 46.61
N TRP A 865 -6.30 8.55 46.17
CA TRP A 865 -7.00 7.51 46.92
C TRP A 865 -6.20 6.22 46.89
N GLY A 866 -6.00 5.61 48.06
CA GLY A 866 -5.18 4.41 48.19
C GLY A 866 -3.75 4.64 47.71
N LYS A 867 -3.13 3.60 47.13
CA LYS A 867 -1.79 3.66 46.53
C LYS A 867 -1.82 3.97 45.04
N ASN A 868 -2.90 3.59 44.36
CA ASN A 868 -2.90 3.48 42.90
C ASN A 868 -3.89 4.41 42.19
N CYS A 869 -4.69 5.21 42.91
CA CYS A 869 -5.76 6.01 42.31
C CYS A 869 -5.50 7.51 42.40
N LEU A 870 -5.74 8.22 41.30
CA LEU A 870 -5.57 9.68 41.20
C LEU A 870 -6.76 10.32 40.49
N GLY A 871 -7.35 11.35 41.10
CA GLY A 871 -8.40 12.18 40.49
C GLY A 871 -7.89 13.59 40.22
N LEU A 872 -8.01 14.06 38.97
CA LEU A 872 -7.66 15.40 38.52
C LEU A 872 -8.91 16.09 37.98
N GLN A 873 -9.30 17.22 38.55
CA GLN A 873 -10.45 18.02 38.08
C GLN A 873 -10.11 18.86 36.83
N PHE A 874 -8.83 18.99 36.52
CA PHE A 874 -8.27 19.71 35.37
C PHE A 874 -7.67 18.73 34.36
N HIS A 875 -7.23 19.27 33.22
CA HIS A 875 -6.65 18.54 32.11
C HIS A 875 -5.14 18.79 32.00
N ALA A 876 -4.37 17.71 32.13
CA ALA A 876 -2.91 17.69 31.95
C ALA A 876 -2.48 16.86 30.73
N GLU A 877 -3.42 16.10 30.17
CA GLU A 877 -3.26 15.20 29.05
C GLU A 877 -3.32 15.93 27.70
N VAL A 878 -3.97 17.09 27.64
CA VAL A 878 -4.29 17.80 26.40
C VAL A 878 -3.04 18.17 25.58
N THR A 879 -3.14 18.02 24.26
CA THR A 879 -2.11 18.47 23.32
C THR A 879 -2.49 19.80 22.72
N ARG A 880 -1.49 20.60 22.31
CA ARG A 880 -1.74 21.89 21.64
C ARG A 880 -2.64 21.74 20.40
N GLN A 881 -2.43 20.67 19.65
CA GLN A 881 -3.20 20.39 18.43
C GLN A 881 -4.60 19.85 18.73
N GLY A 882 -4.76 19.01 19.76
CA GLY A 882 -6.04 18.40 20.13
C GLY A 882 -7.09 19.40 20.60
N LEU A 883 -6.67 20.49 21.24
CA LEU A 883 -7.59 21.51 21.78
C LEU A 883 -8.42 22.24 20.74
N GLU A 884 -8.01 22.24 19.46
CA GLU A 884 -8.83 22.83 18.41
C GLU A 884 -10.17 22.09 18.24
N ASN A 885 -10.19 20.77 18.43
CA ASN A 885 -11.42 19.98 18.42
C ASN A 885 -12.33 20.35 19.60
N TRP A 886 -11.76 20.69 20.74
CA TRP A 886 -12.50 21.10 21.94
C TRP A 886 -13.13 22.47 21.75
N PHE A 887 -12.40 23.41 21.14
CA PHE A 887 -12.94 24.73 20.84
C PHE A 887 -14.15 24.67 19.91
N ILE A 888 -14.10 23.78 18.92
CA ILE A 888 -15.23 23.53 18.01
C ILE A 888 -16.36 22.83 18.77
N GLY A 889 -16.08 21.73 19.46
CA GLY A 889 -17.06 20.91 20.17
C GLY A 889 -17.81 21.65 21.29
N HIS A 890 -17.13 22.57 21.98
CA HIS A 890 -17.69 23.35 23.08
C HIS A 890 -18.09 24.78 22.70
N THR A 891 -18.26 25.10 21.41
CA THR A 891 -18.58 26.47 20.96
C THR A 891 -19.75 27.09 21.73
N ALA A 892 -20.81 26.33 22.02
CA ALA A 892 -21.98 26.81 22.76
C ALA A 892 -21.66 27.14 24.23
N GLU A 893 -20.85 26.33 24.89
CA GLU A 893 -20.41 26.57 26.27
C GLU A 893 -19.45 27.76 26.36
N ILE A 894 -18.52 27.87 25.40
CA ILE A 894 -17.58 28.98 25.34
C ILE A 894 -18.34 30.31 25.18
N ASN A 895 -19.29 30.36 24.25
CA ASN A 895 -20.08 31.57 23.99
C ASN A 895 -21.03 31.96 25.13
N SER A 896 -21.42 31.02 25.98
CA SER A 896 -22.29 31.28 27.14
C SER A 896 -21.52 31.61 28.41
N THR A 897 -20.19 31.47 28.41
CA THR A 897 -19.33 31.75 29.58
C THR A 897 -18.82 33.19 29.53
N PRO A 898 -19.13 34.04 30.54
CA PRO A 898 -18.67 35.43 30.56
C PRO A 898 -17.14 35.54 30.50
N ASN A 899 -16.63 36.49 29.70
CA ASN A 899 -15.18 36.79 29.56
C ASN A 899 -14.32 35.65 28.96
N LEU A 900 -14.95 34.69 28.29
CA LEU A 900 -14.28 33.63 27.54
C LEU A 900 -14.50 33.80 26.03
N SER A 901 -13.51 33.49 25.22
CA SER A 901 -13.65 33.42 23.76
C SER A 901 -12.68 32.40 23.18
N VAL A 902 -13.03 31.82 22.03
CA VAL A 902 -12.13 30.91 21.31
C VAL A 902 -10.81 31.60 20.96
N THR A 903 -10.85 32.89 20.60
CA THR A 903 -9.64 33.67 20.31
C THR A 903 -8.71 33.75 21.52
N LYS A 904 -9.24 34.00 22.71
CA LYS A 904 -8.47 34.03 23.96
C LYS A 904 -7.90 32.64 24.28
N LEU A 905 -8.74 31.60 24.22
CA LEU A 905 -8.29 30.22 24.46
C LEU A 905 -7.18 29.78 23.51
N ARG A 906 -7.28 30.12 22.21
CA ARG A 906 -6.22 29.84 21.23
C ARG A 906 -4.91 30.57 21.56
N ALA A 907 -4.99 31.83 21.97
CA ALA A 907 -3.81 32.62 22.34
C ALA A 907 -3.13 32.05 23.61
N ASP A 908 -3.91 31.69 24.63
CA ASP A 908 -3.41 31.08 25.85
C ASP A 908 -2.82 29.68 25.56
N THR A 909 -3.48 28.87 24.73
CA THR A 909 -2.97 27.56 24.27
C THR A 909 -1.67 27.68 23.46
N GLN A 910 -1.52 28.72 22.65
CA GLN A 910 -0.25 29.00 21.96
C GLN A 910 0.87 29.34 22.95
N THR A 911 0.53 29.97 24.07
CA THR A 911 1.49 30.38 25.09
C THR A 911 1.92 29.22 25.99
N TRP A 912 0.94 28.43 26.47
CA TRP A 912 1.17 27.45 27.54
C TRP A 912 1.11 25.99 27.08
N GLY A 913 0.43 25.69 25.97
CA GLY A 913 0.12 24.32 25.57
C GLY A 913 1.35 23.44 25.36
N ALA A 914 2.41 23.98 24.75
CA ALA A 914 3.65 23.21 24.53
C ALA A 914 4.38 22.90 25.86
N THR A 915 4.32 23.81 26.83
CA THR A 915 4.93 23.61 28.15
C THR A 915 4.13 22.61 28.96
N LEU A 916 2.80 22.74 28.99
CA LEU A 916 1.93 21.77 29.67
C LEU A 916 2.07 20.38 29.08
N GLU A 917 2.11 20.22 27.76
CA GLU A 917 2.26 18.92 27.12
C GLU A 917 3.55 18.21 27.57
N LYS A 918 4.65 18.96 27.72
CA LYS A 918 5.91 18.42 28.27
C LYS A 918 5.80 18.07 29.75
N GLN A 919 5.23 18.95 30.56
CA GLN A 919 5.14 18.72 32.01
C GLN A 919 4.11 17.64 32.37
N GLY A 920 2.99 17.58 31.64
CA GLY A 920 1.98 16.53 31.71
C GLY A 920 2.59 15.16 31.41
N ALA A 921 3.48 15.07 30.41
CA ALA A 921 4.19 13.84 30.12
C ALA A 921 5.11 13.40 31.28
N VAL A 922 5.85 14.34 31.89
CA VAL A 922 6.74 14.04 33.03
C VAL A 922 5.92 13.63 34.26
N PHE A 923 4.86 14.38 34.57
CA PHE A 923 3.88 14.07 35.62
C PHE A 923 3.34 12.64 35.46
N PHE A 924 2.83 12.32 34.27
CA PHE A 924 2.15 11.06 34.03
C PHE A 924 3.11 9.88 34.07
N LYS A 925 4.33 10.05 33.53
CA LYS A 925 5.40 9.06 33.65
C LYS A 925 5.74 8.77 35.12
N ARG A 926 5.93 9.82 35.92
CA ARG A 926 6.25 9.70 37.35
C ARG A 926 5.11 9.03 38.13
N TRP A 927 3.86 9.29 37.77
CA TRP A 927 2.72 8.61 38.36
C TRP A 927 2.66 7.13 37.98
N LEU A 928 2.83 6.78 36.70
CA LEU A 928 2.90 5.39 36.23
C LEU A 928 4.01 4.60 36.91
N GLU A 929 5.21 5.17 37.04
CA GLU A 929 6.33 4.54 37.76
C GLU A 929 5.95 4.29 39.23
N SER A 930 5.27 5.25 39.89
CA SER A 930 4.89 5.11 41.29
C SER A 930 3.89 3.99 41.58
N ILE A 931 3.03 3.66 40.61
CA ILE A 931 2.06 2.56 40.73
C ILE A 931 2.61 1.21 40.25
N GLU A 932 3.67 1.21 39.44
CA GLU A 932 4.33 -0.02 38.96
C GLU A 932 5.42 -0.54 39.90
N GLU A 933 6.17 0.34 40.57
CA GLU A 933 7.34 -0.08 41.34
C GLU A 933 7.00 -0.75 42.68
N GLY A 934 5.82 -0.49 43.26
CA GLY A 934 5.43 -1.02 44.57
C GLY A 934 6.42 -0.60 45.67
N THR A 935 5.99 0.24 46.62
CA THR A 935 6.83 0.54 47.80
C THR A 935 7.31 -0.77 48.46
N PRO A 936 8.60 -0.89 48.85
CA PRO A 936 9.17 -2.15 49.32
C PRO A 936 8.33 -2.72 50.47
N ASP A 937 7.88 -3.97 50.32
CA ASP A 937 7.22 -4.70 51.39
C ASP A 937 8.13 -4.72 52.63
N GLU A 938 7.63 -4.18 53.74
CA GLU A 938 8.15 -4.32 55.10
C GLU A 938 8.10 -5.80 55.54
N LYS A 939 8.99 -6.63 54.97
CA LYS A 939 9.31 -7.99 55.44
C LYS A 939 10.79 -8.15 55.76
N THR A 940 11.40 -7.09 56.30
CA THR A 940 12.73 -7.16 56.91
C THR A 940 12.77 -6.41 58.24
N SER A 941 12.01 -6.88 59.22
CA SER A 941 12.23 -6.59 60.65
C SER A 941 11.88 -7.81 61.51
N LEU A 942 12.53 -8.92 61.18
CA LEU A 942 13.04 -9.87 62.17
C LEU A 942 14.57 -9.87 62.04
N LEU A 943 15.15 -8.73 62.42
CA LEU A 943 16.32 -8.56 63.27
C LEU A 943 16.42 -7.10 63.71
#